data_AF-A0A9N9GUQ1-F1
#
_entry.id   AF-A0A9N9GUQ1-F1
#
_cell.length_a   1.000
_cell.length_b   1.000
_cell.length_c   1.000
_cell.angle_alpha   90.00
_cell.angle_beta   90.00
_cell.angle_gamma   90.00
#
_symmetry.space_group_name_H-M   'P 1'
#
loop_
_entity.id
_entity.type
_entity.pdbx_description
1 polymer ?
#
loop_
_entity_poly.entity_id
_entity_poly.type
_entity_poly.pdbx_seq_one_letter_code
_entity_poly.pdbx_strand_id
1 'polypeptide(L)'
;MSQPQPQIPEVGDEFPTVESFKEAAQEGAKAAGFAFSVSSSKVSGGGKGGHTPYIILQCTMGGKYRNNHNITEETRKRKKSTKRQNCSVMLRAVLNENTEVWVIKSSKTEHNHELLLPSQVHCLPQHRSLSTEQKELVHIMLKSGASTQSIADAIHWKNGTIYTKDIMNERDQIKNALNEGTNRDTTVRFLQMLDERQYIVRHVLTKDGHMLNLFFTHNEAARQVAICPEVLMVDATYKTNIYKLPLINAVGVSNVGDSKALNTYTIAMAWVSNEQEPTYEWFLFTLKETIYDLFSCSPEVFISDRALALRKAADKVFPEAKKMICIWHMLAQNLRTACRKFFNSDEDYNELLLSIQKVAYAEKMNEVEKAFNEVNKAAMKSRDPKYIQTYFEEWKNDAECWMHVFTKNYPHMGIQSTQRAEGSHSALKKAIEAASGLEQVFLHIDRAFRQRQLRTNGTFGLNIISADPFIRNNMRFELLLGKISKWAIDKIKNEVCEIGENKNTDNSPCDCSLRLNYKLPCRHIIPQTGPIPLALVHSRWHLKHDTIPLLPPSLSTDFTITKILYKLEEKYENLNDSGSKATFLHKIEALASEEIVIPKAPLPNAPKKKHPTSTKRDPLLKTKLMKSPQHTQQPLFYDQIPAYMHEYIKEVINVDGDGNCGYRAVAMCLGRNKDEWPEIRKELLNELNEKEQFYRMLFLANDDYDMIVKEISWESGPCTFEHWMRMPQIGDVIANTYQRPLYFFSLQISLTFLPYHHPLNRNEALAMAFVNENHYVALVLRPGTPVPPIVNRWSQFATLAAIRWKLLIQDRITQFLSISGSTSKTDQEKIIIH
;
A
#
# COMPACT_ATOMS: atom_id res chain seq x y z
N MET A 1 13.03 48.76 -30.23
CA MET A 1 13.02 48.32 -31.64
C MET A 1 12.28 47.00 -31.68
N SER A 2 11.11 46.97 -32.29
CA SER A 2 10.29 45.75 -32.45
C SER A 2 11.07 44.78 -33.34
N GLN A 3 11.31 43.55 -32.88
CA GLN A 3 11.84 42.51 -33.78
C GLN A 3 10.88 42.32 -34.96
N PRO A 4 11.39 42.16 -36.20
CA PRO A 4 10.54 41.90 -37.35
C PRO A 4 9.73 40.61 -37.10
N GLN A 5 8.45 40.62 -37.44
CA GLN A 5 7.62 39.42 -37.31
C GLN A 5 8.21 38.30 -38.17
N PRO A 6 8.26 37.04 -37.66
CA PRO A 6 8.80 35.92 -38.41
C PRO A 6 8.02 35.71 -39.71
N GLN A 7 8.73 35.66 -40.83
CA GLN A 7 8.17 35.48 -42.17
C GLN A 7 8.33 34.05 -42.66
N ILE A 8 7.51 33.65 -43.62
CA ILE A 8 7.63 32.34 -44.27
C ILE A 8 8.90 32.37 -45.13
N PRO A 9 9.80 31.38 -45.01
CA PRO A 9 11.00 31.30 -45.83
C PRO A 9 10.72 31.32 -47.34
N GLU A 10 11.55 32.05 -48.09
CA GLU A 10 11.41 32.28 -49.53
C GLU A 10 12.35 31.40 -50.36
N VAL A 11 12.10 31.35 -51.67
CA VAL A 11 12.97 30.59 -52.60
C VAL A 11 14.36 31.22 -52.61
N GLY A 12 15.38 30.40 -52.34
CA GLY A 12 16.77 30.85 -52.21
C GLY A 12 17.28 30.91 -50.77
N ASP A 13 16.40 30.89 -49.77
CA ASP A 13 16.82 30.86 -48.36
C ASP A 13 17.59 29.58 -48.04
N GLU A 14 18.64 29.73 -47.23
CA GLU A 14 19.56 28.66 -46.84
C GLU A 14 19.45 28.34 -45.34
N PHE A 15 19.45 27.06 -45.00
CA PHE A 15 19.33 26.57 -43.64
C PHE A 15 20.41 25.54 -43.33
N PRO A 16 21.13 25.64 -42.20
CA PRO A 16 22.16 24.67 -41.82
C PRO A 16 21.63 23.24 -41.67
N THR A 17 20.39 23.08 -41.21
CA THR A 17 19.78 21.78 -40.94
C THR A 17 18.32 21.72 -41.38
N VAL A 18 17.80 20.51 -41.62
CA VAL A 18 16.37 20.29 -41.87
C VAL A 18 15.52 20.81 -40.73
N GLU A 19 16.00 20.67 -39.50
CA GLU A 19 15.34 21.10 -38.27
C GLU A 19 15.21 22.62 -38.24
N SER A 20 16.30 23.36 -38.50
CA SER A 20 16.25 24.83 -38.59
C SER A 20 15.31 25.34 -39.70
N PHE A 21 15.24 24.64 -40.84
CA PHE A 21 14.28 24.95 -41.90
C PHE A 21 12.83 24.72 -41.44
N LYS A 22 12.55 23.58 -40.78
CA LYS A 22 11.21 23.26 -40.27
C LYS A 22 10.76 24.27 -39.22
N GLU A 23 11.66 24.69 -38.33
CA GLU A 23 11.39 25.68 -37.29
C GLU A 23 11.03 27.04 -37.91
N ALA A 24 11.89 27.57 -38.78
CA ALA A 24 11.63 28.85 -39.47
C ALA A 24 10.34 28.82 -40.30
N ALA A 25 10.08 27.72 -41.03
CA ALA A 25 8.85 27.55 -41.78
C ALA A 25 7.60 27.50 -40.89
N GLN A 26 7.67 26.83 -39.74
CA GLN A 26 6.54 26.79 -38.80
C GLN A 26 6.32 28.11 -38.08
N GLU A 27 7.38 28.85 -37.77
CA GLU A 27 7.28 30.15 -37.12
C GLU A 27 6.63 31.18 -38.05
N GLY A 28 7.04 31.22 -39.32
CA GLY A 28 6.38 32.01 -40.36
C GLY A 28 4.92 31.58 -40.59
N ALA A 29 4.63 30.28 -40.63
CA ALA A 29 3.26 29.78 -40.75
C ALA A 29 2.39 30.16 -39.54
N LYS A 30 2.95 30.12 -38.34
CA LYS A 30 2.29 30.51 -37.09
C LYS A 30 1.90 31.99 -37.11
N ALA A 31 2.82 32.86 -37.54
CA ALA A 31 2.52 34.29 -37.71
C ALA A 31 1.44 34.54 -38.78
N ALA A 32 1.45 33.73 -39.85
CA ALA A 32 0.51 33.84 -40.96
C ALA A 32 -0.86 33.16 -40.73
N GLY A 33 -1.08 32.43 -39.61
CA GLY A 33 -2.39 31.86 -39.30
C GLY A 33 -2.63 30.41 -39.73
N PHE A 34 -1.58 29.63 -40.02
CA PHE A 34 -1.70 28.21 -40.38
C PHE A 34 -0.53 27.36 -39.85
N ALA A 35 -0.45 26.09 -40.25
CA ALA A 35 0.66 25.20 -39.93
C ALA A 35 1.06 24.33 -41.13
N PHE A 36 2.34 24.01 -41.22
CA PHE A 36 2.88 23.04 -42.15
C PHE A 36 2.84 21.60 -41.61
N SER A 37 2.86 20.63 -42.51
CA SER A 37 3.04 19.20 -42.25
C SER A 37 4.01 18.62 -43.28
N VAL A 38 4.77 17.59 -42.92
CA VAL A 38 5.68 16.92 -43.88
C VAL A 38 4.83 16.11 -44.87
N SER A 39 4.93 16.43 -46.16
CA SER A 39 4.23 15.70 -47.22
C SER A 39 5.08 14.56 -47.78
N SER A 40 6.38 14.81 -47.93
CA SER A 40 7.37 13.87 -48.43
C SER A 40 8.75 14.31 -47.96
N SER A 41 9.60 13.35 -47.62
CA SER A 41 10.99 13.62 -47.26
C SER A 41 11.86 12.43 -47.62
N LYS A 42 13.11 12.68 -48.03
CA LYS A 42 14.14 11.67 -48.20
C LYS A 42 15.44 12.23 -47.63
N VAL A 43 15.84 11.74 -46.45
CA VAL A 43 16.90 12.33 -45.59
C VAL A 43 18.13 11.42 -45.45
N SER A 44 18.14 10.22 -46.04
CA SER A 44 19.30 9.31 -46.00
C SER A 44 19.70 8.77 -47.38
N GLY A 45 21.01 8.90 -47.68
CA GLY A 45 21.69 8.19 -48.75
C GLY A 45 22.02 6.77 -48.31
N GLY A 46 21.42 5.79 -48.98
CA GLY A 46 21.60 4.37 -48.64
C GLY A 46 20.91 3.50 -49.67
N GLY A 47 21.28 3.65 -50.94
CA GLY A 47 20.74 2.84 -52.03
C GLY A 47 21.12 3.40 -53.38
N LYS A 48 21.76 2.55 -54.20
CA LYS A 48 22.24 2.83 -55.57
C LYS A 48 21.16 3.54 -56.40
N GLY A 49 21.28 4.86 -56.55
CA GLY A 49 20.35 5.72 -57.29
C GLY A 49 20.39 7.16 -56.79
N GLY A 50 21.32 7.95 -57.34
CA GLY A 50 21.67 9.32 -56.92
C GLY A 50 20.52 10.34 -57.00
N HIS A 51 19.70 10.38 -55.96
CA HIS A 51 18.71 11.45 -55.77
C HIS A 51 19.11 12.31 -54.57
N THR A 52 19.29 13.60 -54.81
CA THR A 52 19.62 14.60 -53.80
C THR A 52 18.58 14.60 -52.67
N PRO A 53 19.00 14.61 -51.39
CA PRO A 53 18.08 14.67 -50.25
C PRO A 53 17.15 15.87 -50.33
N TYR A 54 15.87 15.66 -50.01
CA TYR A 54 14.85 16.71 -50.08
C TYR A 54 13.80 16.56 -48.98
N ILE A 55 13.14 17.66 -48.65
CA ILE A 55 11.97 17.71 -47.79
C ILE A 55 10.91 18.63 -48.40
N ILE A 56 9.65 18.21 -48.31
CA ILE A 56 8.50 18.99 -48.73
C ILE A 56 7.57 19.17 -47.54
N LEU A 57 7.36 20.43 -47.17
CA LEU A 57 6.34 20.86 -46.23
C LEU A 57 5.11 21.30 -47.02
N GLN A 58 3.91 20.93 -46.56
CA GLN A 58 2.63 21.36 -47.15
C GLN A 58 1.69 21.87 -46.05
N CYS A 59 0.75 22.76 -46.39
CA CYS A 59 -0.30 23.16 -45.46
C CYS A 59 -1.02 21.93 -44.86
N THR A 60 -1.36 21.98 -43.58
CA THR A 60 -2.11 20.90 -42.89
C THR A 60 -3.48 20.59 -43.51
N MET A 61 -4.07 21.55 -44.24
CA MET A 61 -5.29 21.37 -45.04
C MET A 61 -5.01 20.88 -46.48
N GLY A 62 -3.74 20.59 -46.80
CA GLY A 62 -3.27 20.16 -48.11
C GLY A 62 -3.58 18.69 -48.45
N GLY A 63 -3.68 18.42 -49.75
CA GLY A 63 -3.93 17.09 -50.32
C GLY A 63 -5.39 16.60 -50.22
N LYS A 64 -5.63 15.36 -50.67
CA LYS A 64 -6.93 14.68 -50.59
C LYS A 64 -6.87 13.53 -49.58
N TYR A 65 -8.02 13.17 -49.01
CA TYR A 65 -8.13 11.94 -48.23
C TYR A 65 -7.94 10.74 -49.15
N ARG A 66 -7.12 9.76 -48.74
CA ARG A 66 -6.90 8.51 -49.47
C ARG A 66 -7.37 7.34 -48.61
N ASN A 67 -8.33 6.58 -49.13
CA ASN A 67 -8.87 5.41 -48.45
C ASN A 67 -8.02 4.18 -48.77
N ASN A 68 -6.87 4.05 -48.11
CA ASN A 68 -5.94 2.94 -48.36
C ASN A 68 -6.46 1.57 -47.89
N HIS A 69 -7.57 1.52 -47.15
CA HIS A 69 -8.14 0.29 -46.58
C HIS A 69 -9.48 -0.12 -47.22
N ASN A 70 -9.86 0.50 -48.34
CA ASN A 70 -11.12 0.24 -49.06
C ASN A 70 -12.38 0.21 -48.16
N ILE A 71 -12.41 1.05 -47.13
CA ILE A 71 -13.51 1.09 -46.16
C ILE A 71 -14.73 1.75 -46.81
N THR A 72 -15.84 1.01 -46.91
CA THR A 72 -17.14 1.50 -47.40
C THR A 72 -17.90 2.23 -46.30
N GLU A 73 -18.93 3.02 -46.61
CA GLU A 73 -19.78 3.66 -45.59
C GLU A 73 -20.46 2.63 -44.67
N GLU A 74 -20.81 1.45 -45.19
CA GLU A 74 -21.44 0.35 -44.45
C GLU A 74 -20.49 -0.30 -43.43
N THR A 75 -19.20 -0.40 -43.76
CA THR A 75 -18.17 -0.97 -42.88
C THR A 75 -17.54 0.07 -41.94
N ARG A 76 -17.90 1.36 -42.11
CA ARG A 76 -17.35 2.48 -41.36
C ARG A 76 -17.97 2.59 -39.97
N LYS A 77 -17.26 2.06 -38.96
CA LYS A 77 -17.66 2.15 -37.54
C LYS A 77 -17.62 3.56 -36.92
N ARG A 78 -16.91 4.53 -37.53
CA ARG A 78 -16.74 5.91 -37.00
C ARG A 78 -16.97 6.96 -38.09
N LYS A 79 -17.94 7.86 -37.89
CA LYS A 79 -18.21 8.99 -38.78
C LYS A 79 -17.24 10.14 -38.47
N LYS A 80 -16.09 10.21 -39.14
CA LYS A 80 -15.16 11.36 -39.07
C LYS A 80 -15.05 12.04 -40.43
N SER A 81 -15.07 13.36 -40.44
CA SER A 81 -14.78 14.18 -41.63
C SER A 81 -13.28 14.47 -41.74
N THR A 82 -12.79 14.59 -42.97
CA THR A 82 -11.42 15.06 -43.25
C THR A 82 -11.38 16.58 -43.18
N LYS A 83 -10.31 17.13 -42.58
CA LYS A 83 -10.04 18.58 -42.63
C LYS A 83 -9.37 19.01 -43.95
N ARG A 84 -8.84 18.07 -44.73
CA ARG A 84 -8.13 18.38 -45.98
C ARG A 84 -9.06 19.01 -47.02
N GLN A 85 -8.64 20.16 -47.56
CA GLN A 85 -9.34 20.94 -48.60
C GLN A 85 -8.51 21.07 -49.89
N ASN A 86 -7.52 20.20 -50.08
CA ASN A 86 -6.63 20.19 -51.25
C ASN A 86 -5.87 21.52 -51.44
N CYS A 87 -5.49 22.17 -50.33
CA CYS A 87 -4.65 23.37 -50.33
C CYS A 87 -3.31 23.10 -51.06
N SER A 88 -2.89 24.03 -51.90
CA SER A 88 -1.70 23.94 -52.76
C SER A 88 -0.43 24.49 -52.11
N VAL A 89 -0.54 25.12 -50.93
CA VAL A 89 0.60 25.72 -50.22
C VAL A 89 1.63 24.67 -49.82
N MET A 90 2.87 24.91 -50.23
CA MET A 90 3.99 24.02 -49.99
C MET A 90 5.34 24.72 -50.07
N LEU A 91 6.33 24.19 -49.34
CA LEU A 91 7.74 24.55 -49.43
C LEU A 91 8.56 23.30 -49.72
N ARG A 92 9.46 23.38 -50.70
CA ARG A 92 10.41 22.30 -51.01
C ARG A 92 11.83 22.78 -50.78
N ALA A 93 12.52 22.14 -49.85
CA ALA A 93 13.94 22.32 -49.60
C ALA A 93 14.74 21.11 -50.09
N VAL A 94 15.94 21.36 -50.61
CA VAL A 94 16.87 20.34 -51.14
C VAL A 94 18.24 20.60 -50.53
N LEU A 95 18.94 19.54 -50.13
CA LEU A 95 20.31 19.65 -49.63
C LEU A 95 21.26 20.01 -50.78
N ASN A 96 22.02 21.09 -50.63
CA ASN A 96 23.14 21.37 -51.51
C ASN A 96 24.34 20.52 -51.04
N GLU A 97 24.70 19.50 -51.81
CA GLU A 97 25.76 18.55 -51.47
C GLU A 97 27.16 19.21 -51.38
N ASN A 98 27.37 20.37 -52.02
CA ASN A 98 28.65 21.06 -51.99
C ASN A 98 28.86 21.94 -50.74
N THR A 99 27.76 22.49 -50.22
CA THR A 99 27.80 23.45 -49.10
C THR A 99 27.16 22.89 -47.83
N GLU A 100 26.61 21.67 -47.89
CA GLU A 100 25.88 20.97 -46.83
C GLU A 100 24.70 21.75 -46.21
N VAL A 101 24.21 22.80 -46.91
CA VAL A 101 23.05 23.58 -46.48
C VAL A 101 21.79 23.23 -47.26
N TRP A 102 20.64 23.34 -46.59
CA TRP A 102 19.31 23.13 -47.17
C TRP A 102 18.82 24.41 -47.83
N VAL A 103 18.56 24.35 -49.13
CA VAL A 103 18.12 25.52 -49.92
C VAL A 103 16.69 25.31 -50.38
N ILE A 104 15.84 26.33 -50.21
CA ILE A 104 14.47 26.31 -50.70
C ILE A 104 14.49 26.47 -52.23
N LYS A 105 14.01 25.44 -52.94
CA LYS A 105 13.97 25.40 -54.41
C LYS A 105 12.62 25.80 -54.98
N SER A 106 11.53 25.59 -54.24
CA SER A 106 10.22 26.06 -54.67
C SER A 106 9.28 26.31 -53.50
N SER A 107 8.45 27.33 -53.65
CA SER A 107 7.38 27.68 -52.72
C SER A 107 6.07 27.90 -53.47
N LYS A 108 4.96 27.59 -52.80
CA LYS A 108 3.59 27.98 -53.19
C LYS A 108 2.94 28.56 -51.94
N THR A 109 2.39 29.76 -52.04
CA THR A 109 1.94 30.55 -50.87
C THR A 109 0.43 30.83 -50.87
N GLU A 110 -0.26 30.59 -51.98
CA GLU A 110 -1.70 30.86 -52.10
C GLU A 110 -2.56 29.80 -51.42
N HIS A 111 -3.34 30.21 -50.42
CA HIS A 111 -4.34 29.37 -49.75
C HIS A 111 -5.70 29.43 -50.47
N ASN A 112 -6.41 28.31 -50.47
CA ASN A 112 -7.79 28.21 -50.96
C ASN A 112 -8.81 28.14 -49.81
N HIS A 113 -8.42 28.55 -48.61
CA HIS A 113 -9.21 28.51 -47.39
C HIS A 113 -8.83 29.69 -46.49
N GLU A 114 -9.75 30.08 -45.60
CA GLU A 114 -9.48 31.11 -44.61
C GLU A 114 -8.38 30.67 -43.62
N LEU A 115 -7.55 31.63 -43.21
CA LEU A 115 -6.49 31.45 -42.23
C LEU A 115 -7.04 31.75 -40.83
N LEU A 116 -6.45 31.12 -39.81
CA LEU A 116 -6.88 31.30 -38.43
C LEU A 116 -6.44 32.68 -37.91
N LEU A 117 -7.27 33.27 -37.06
CA LEU A 117 -6.89 34.47 -36.32
C LEU A 117 -5.71 34.17 -35.39
N PRO A 118 -4.83 35.15 -35.09
CA PRO A 118 -3.70 34.95 -34.14
C PRO A 118 -4.13 34.34 -32.80
N SER A 119 -5.34 34.68 -32.32
CA SER A 119 -5.95 34.13 -31.11
C SER A 119 -6.38 32.66 -31.22
N GLN A 120 -6.33 32.05 -32.40
CA GLN A 120 -6.76 30.67 -32.67
C GLN A 120 -5.60 29.77 -33.16
N VAL A 121 -4.49 30.35 -33.63
CA VAL A 121 -3.34 29.60 -34.17
C VAL A 121 -2.72 28.67 -33.12
N HIS A 122 -2.70 29.10 -31.86
CA HIS A 122 -2.17 28.31 -30.75
C HIS A 122 -2.97 27.01 -30.49
N CYS A 123 -4.16 26.85 -31.06
CA CYS A 123 -4.97 25.62 -30.96
C CYS A 123 -4.54 24.56 -31.99
N LEU A 124 -3.70 24.89 -32.97
CA LEU A 124 -3.23 23.93 -33.97
C LEU A 124 -2.27 22.91 -33.34
N PRO A 125 -2.43 21.59 -33.58
CA PRO A 125 -1.56 20.56 -33.01
C PRO A 125 -0.05 20.79 -33.20
N GLN A 126 0.35 21.41 -34.31
CA GLN A 126 1.74 21.72 -34.66
C GLN A 126 2.33 22.87 -33.84
N HIS A 127 1.48 23.74 -33.29
CA HIS A 127 1.87 24.92 -32.51
C HIS A 127 1.54 24.78 -31.02
N ARG A 128 0.89 23.67 -30.63
CA ARG A 128 0.58 23.33 -29.25
C ARG A 128 1.79 22.68 -28.61
N SER A 129 2.33 23.30 -27.57
CA SER A 129 3.37 22.75 -26.70
C SER A 129 2.99 23.00 -25.25
N LEU A 130 3.16 21.99 -24.39
CA LEU A 130 3.04 22.18 -22.95
C LEU A 130 4.26 22.92 -22.43
N SER A 131 4.05 23.89 -21.54
CA SER A 131 5.15 24.52 -20.81
C SER A 131 5.82 23.51 -19.87
N THR A 132 7.06 23.77 -19.46
CA THR A 132 7.80 22.91 -18.51
C THR A 132 7.00 22.68 -17.23
N GLU A 133 6.39 23.73 -16.68
CA GLU A 133 5.54 23.68 -15.49
C GLU A 133 4.28 22.83 -15.71
N GLN A 134 3.64 22.94 -16.88
CA GLN A 134 2.48 22.11 -17.23
C GLN A 134 2.89 20.64 -17.38
N LYS A 135 4.03 20.35 -18.01
CA LYS A 135 4.54 18.97 -18.13
C LYS A 135 4.86 18.37 -16.78
N GLU A 136 5.51 19.12 -15.91
CA GLU A 136 5.83 18.68 -14.55
C GLU A 136 4.57 18.38 -13.73
N LEU A 137 3.56 19.26 -13.82
CA LEU A 137 2.26 19.03 -13.19
C LEU A 137 1.55 17.79 -13.76
N VAL A 138 1.52 17.63 -15.09
CA VAL A 138 0.98 16.42 -15.74
C VAL A 138 1.70 15.17 -15.23
N HIS A 139 3.02 15.19 -15.12
CA HIS A 139 3.82 14.06 -14.64
C HIS A 139 3.53 13.72 -13.17
N ILE A 140 3.49 14.73 -12.30
CA ILE A 140 3.18 14.56 -10.88
C ILE A 140 1.78 13.98 -10.71
N MET A 141 0.78 14.52 -11.41
CA MET A 141 -0.60 14.06 -11.31
C MET A 141 -0.81 12.66 -11.90
N LEU A 142 -0.14 12.33 -13.01
CA LEU A 142 -0.13 10.97 -13.57
C LEU A 142 0.50 9.96 -12.59
N LYS A 143 1.63 10.32 -11.95
CA LYS A 143 2.28 9.48 -10.90
C LYS A 143 1.38 9.26 -9.68
N SER A 144 0.52 10.22 -9.39
CA SER A 144 -0.47 10.16 -8.30
C SER A 144 -1.76 9.44 -8.70
N GLY A 145 -1.87 8.92 -9.93
CA GLY A 145 -3.02 8.16 -10.40
C GLY A 145 -4.23 9.02 -10.78
N ALA A 146 -4.04 10.33 -10.99
CA ALA A 146 -5.12 11.23 -11.39
C ALA A 146 -5.65 10.88 -12.78
N SER A 147 -6.97 11.05 -12.97
CA SER A 147 -7.60 10.86 -14.27
C SER A 147 -7.17 11.96 -15.26
N THR A 148 -7.22 11.66 -16.57
CA THR A 148 -6.93 12.65 -17.62
C THR A 148 -7.82 13.90 -17.49
N GLN A 149 -9.07 13.73 -17.03
CA GLN A 149 -9.99 14.85 -16.84
C GLN A 149 -9.56 15.74 -15.67
N SER A 150 -9.23 15.13 -14.52
CA SER A 150 -8.75 15.86 -13.34
C SER A 150 -7.47 16.65 -13.61
N ILE A 151 -6.59 16.11 -14.44
CA ILE A 151 -5.36 16.81 -14.88
C ILE A 151 -5.69 18.02 -15.76
N ALA A 152 -6.65 17.87 -16.68
CA ALA A 152 -7.09 18.98 -17.52
C ALA A 152 -7.74 20.09 -16.68
N ASP A 153 -8.62 19.72 -15.74
CA ASP A 153 -9.30 20.66 -14.84
C ASP A 153 -8.30 21.44 -13.98
N ALA A 154 -7.26 20.77 -13.45
CA ALA A 154 -6.22 21.41 -12.64
C ALA A 154 -5.39 22.44 -13.43
N ILE A 155 -5.12 22.18 -14.70
CA ILE A 155 -4.38 23.10 -15.56
C ILE A 155 -5.26 24.26 -16.00
N HIS A 156 -6.53 24.01 -16.31
CA HIS A 156 -7.50 25.06 -16.59
C HIS A 156 -7.73 25.99 -15.39
N TRP A 157 -7.76 25.44 -14.18
CA TRP A 157 -7.87 26.21 -12.94
C TRP A 157 -6.69 27.17 -12.72
N LYS A 158 -5.49 26.84 -13.22
CA LYS A 158 -4.31 27.72 -13.22
C LYS A 158 -4.23 28.65 -14.44
N ASN A 159 -5.35 28.93 -15.11
CA ASN A 159 -5.41 29.68 -16.38
C ASN A 159 -4.55 29.09 -17.52
N GLY A 160 -4.25 27.78 -17.45
CA GLY A 160 -3.55 27.07 -18.52
C GLY A 160 -4.53 26.44 -19.51
N THR A 161 -4.15 26.38 -20.79
CA THR A 161 -4.91 25.65 -21.82
C THR A 161 -4.24 24.31 -22.09
N ILE A 162 -4.96 23.21 -21.88
CA ILE A 162 -4.51 21.86 -22.21
C ILE A 162 -5.68 21.05 -22.78
N TYR A 163 -5.40 20.12 -23.69
CA TYR A 163 -6.40 19.18 -24.17
C TYR A 163 -6.11 17.79 -23.63
N THR A 164 -7.16 16.99 -23.42
CA THR A 164 -7.05 15.59 -22.97
C THR A 164 -6.12 14.76 -23.86
N LYS A 165 -6.05 15.07 -25.17
CA LYS A 165 -5.13 14.41 -26.09
C LYS A 165 -3.65 14.70 -25.81
N ASP A 166 -3.33 15.89 -25.30
CA ASP A 166 -1.96 16.29 -24.99
C ASP A 166 -1.48 15.54 -23.72
N ILE A 167 -2.36 15.40 -22.72
CA ILE A 167 -2.12 14.57 -21.53
C ILE A 167 -1.94 13.09 -21.90
N MET A 168 -2.75 12.57 -22.82
CA MET A 168 -2.59 11.21 -23.33
C MET A 168 -1.26 11.02 -24.06
N ASN A 169 -0.84 11.99 -24.87
CA ASN A 169 0.43 11.90 -25.60
C ASN A 169 1.64 11.98 -24.64
N GLU A 170 1.61 12.84 -23.62
CA GLU A 170 2.66 12.85 -22.58
C GLU A 170 2.66 11.56 -21.77
N ARG A 171 1.49 11.03 -21.41
CA ARG A 171 1.38 9.70 -20.78
C ARG A 171 1.97 8.61 -21.66
N ASP A 172 1.72 8.65 -22.96
CA ASP A 172 2.28 7.70 -23.92
C ASP A 172 3.78 7.91 -24.09
N GLN A 173 4.31 9.15 -24.03
CA GLN A 173 5.75 9.42 -24.00
C GLN A 173 6.41 8.91 -22.72
N ILE A 174 5.83 9.12 -21.54
CA ILE A 174 6.33 8.55 -20.28
C ILE A 174 6.32 7.03 -20.35
N LYS A 175 5.22 6.44 -20.84
CA LYS A 175 5.13 5.00 -21.07
C LYS A 175 6.20 4.54 -22.06
N ASN A 176 6.42 5.25 -23.16
CA ASN A 176 7.41 4.89 -24.16
C ASN A 176 8.84 5.09 -23.65
N ALA A 177 9.14 6.12 -22.87
CA ALA A 177 10.44 6.29 -22.21
C ALA A 177 10.69 5.20 -21.15
N LEU A 178 9.63 4.69 -20.50
CA LEU A 178 9.69 3.52 -19.63
C LEU A 178 9.75 2.20 -20.43
N ASN A 179 9.20 2.15 -21.64
CA ASN A 179 9.10 0.97 -22.51
C ASN A 179 10.22 0.89 -23.58
N GLU A 180 10.99 1.95 -23.83
CA GLU A 180 12.22 1.92 -24.66
C GLU A 180 13.30 1.05 -24.00
N GLY A 181 13.06 0.67 -22.74
CA GLY A 181 13.65 -0.49 -22.12
C GLY A 181 12.67 -1.65 -21.91
N THR A 182 12.01 -2.22 -22.92
CA THR A 182 11.67 -3.67 -22.85
C THR A 182 12.92 -4.50 -23.15
N ASN A 183 14.01 -4.19 -22.46
CA ASN A 183 15.27 -4.92 -22.44
C ASN A 183 15.48 -5.49 -21.03
N ARG A 184 16.30 -6.54 -20.94
CA ARG A 184 16.76 -7.21 -19.70
C ARG A 184 17.04 -6.24 -18.54
N ASP A 185 17.54 -5.03 -18.83
CA ASP A 185 17.90 -4.00 -17.84
C ASP A 185 16.73 -3.41 -17.03
N THR A 186 15.52 -3.25 -17.59
CA THR A 186 14.37 -2.74 -16.81
C THR A 186 13.78 -3.80 -15.90
N THR A 187 13.80 -5.06 -16.34
CA THR A 187 13.43 -6.19 -15.49
C THR A 187 14.39 -6.28 -14.30
N VAL A 188 15.70 -6.15 -14.54
CA VAL A 188 16.72 -6.10 -13.48
C VAL A 188 16.46 -4.95 -12.51
N ARG A 189 16.21 -3.72 -13.01
CA ARG A 189 15.90 -2.57 -12.15
C ARG A 189 14.64 -2.78 -11.31
N PHE A 190 13.61 -3.38 -11.88
CA PHE A 190 12.37 -3.68 -11.16
C PHE A 190 12.58 -4.72 -10.04
N LEU A 191 13.35 -5.77 -10.31
CA LEU A 191 13.74 -6.77 -9.31
C LEU A 191 14.61 -6.16 -8.19
N GLN A 192 15.53 -5.26 -8.53
CA GLN A 192 16.35 -4.55 -7.54
C GLN A 192 15.49 -3.65 -6.64
N MET A 193 14.49 -2.95 -7.20
CA MET A 193 13.57 -2.14 -6.40
C MET A 193 12.74 -2.98 -5.42
N LEU A 194 12.35 -4.21 -5.79
CA LEU A 194 11.68 -5.15 -4.90
C LEU A 194 12.60 -5.51 -3.71
N ASP A 195 13.86 -5.82 -3.98
CA ASP A 195 14.86 -6.17 -2.96
C ASP A 195 15.16 -4.99 -2.01
N GLU A 196 15.39 -3.80 -2.56
CA GLU A 196 15.57 -2.54 -1.79
C GLU A 196 14.37 -2.26 -0.85
N ARG A 197 13.18 -2.77 -1.21
CA ARG A 197 11.94 -2.63 -0.44
C ARG A 197 11.64 -3.84 0.45
N GLN A 198 12.60 -4.73 0.69
CA GLN A 198 12.48 -5.90 1.58
C GLN A 198 11.52 -6.99 1.08
N TYR A 199 11.39 -7.13 -0.23
CA TYR A 199 10.66 -8.25 -0.84
C TYR A 199 11.60 -9.38 -1.23
N ILE A 200 11.22 -10.60 -0.90
CA ILE A 200 11.80 -11.83 -1.42
C ILE A 200 11.13 -12.13 -2.76
N VAL A 201 11.93 -12.43 -3.77
CA VAL A 201 11.45 -12.58 -5.14
C VAL A 201 11.89 -13.93 -5.74
N ARG A 202 11.00 -14.55 -6.52
CA ARG A 202 11.27 -15.71 -7.37
C ARG A 202 10.64 -15.48 -8.73
N HIS A 203 11.33 -15.82 -9.80
CA HIS A 203 10.85 -15.50 -11.15
C HIS A 203 11.23 -16.55 -12.17
N VAL A 204 10.48 -16.59 -13.27
CA VAL A 204 10.75 -17.40 -14.45
C VAL A 204 10.77 -16.46 -15.64
N LEU A 205 11.83 -16.52 -16.44
CA LEU A 205 11.97 -15.75 -17.68
C LEU A 205 11.75 -16.65 -18.90
N THR A 206 11.32 -16.06 -20.01
CA THR A 206 11.38 -16.69 -21.32
C THR A 206 12.82 -16.73 -21.84
N LYS A 207 13.07 -17.50 -22.91
CA LYS A 207 14.37 -17.55 -23.60
C LYS A 207 14.85 -16.17 -24.05
N ASP A 208 13.92 -15.29 -24.43
CA ASP A 208 14.17 -13.91 -24.85
C ASP A 208 14.32 -12.93 -23.67
N GLY A 209 14.29 -13.42 -22.42
CA GLY A 209 14.47 -12.62 -21.21
C GLY A 209 13.22 -11.88 -20.72
N HIS A 210 12.03 -12.24 -21.18
CA HIS A 210 10.77 -11.64 -20.73
C HIS A 210 10.22 -12.31 -19.46
N MET A 211 9.60 -11.52 -18.58
CA MET A 211 8.97 -12.01 -17.34
C MET A 211 7.78 -12.94 -17.65
N LEU A 212 7.91 -14.23 -17.33
CA LEU A 212 6.83 -15.21 -17.48
C LEU A 212 6.02 -15.32 -16.19
N ASN A 213 6.71 -15.56 -15.08
CA ASN A 213 6.12 -15.61 -13.75
C ASN A 213 7.00 -14.81 -12.77
N LEU A 214 6.38 -14.08 -11.84
CA LEU A 214 7.06 -13.28 -10.82
C LEU A 214 6.33 -13.44 -9.49
N PHE A 215 6.91 -14.19 -8.57
CA PHE A 215 6.48 -14.32 -7.19
C PHE A 215 7.21 -13.32 -6.32
N PHE A 216 6.49 -12.69 -5.40
CA PHE A 216 7.07 -11.79 -4.41
C PHE A 216 6.32 -11.83 -3.08
N THR A 217 7.07 -11.78 -1.98
CA THR A 217 6.56 -11.70 -0.61
C THR A 217 7.41 -10.72 0.19
N HIS A 218 6.80 -9.97 1.11
CA HIS A 218 7.56 -9.08 1.99
C HIS A 218 8.06 -9.86 3.23
N ASN A 219 9.25 -9.53 3.75
CA ASN A 219 9.82 -10.22 4.92
C ASN A 219 8.86 -10.30 6.12
N GLU A 220 8.21 -9.18 6.48
CA GLU A 220 7.19 -9.17 7.54
C GLU A 220 5.95 -10.03 7.23
N ALA A 221 5.57 -10.20 5.96
CA ALA A 221 4.48 -11.09 5.60
C ALA A 221 4.84 -12.56 5.86
N ALA A 222 6.05 -12.96 5.48
CA ALA A 222 6.56 -14.30 5.76
C ALA A 222 6.63 -14.58 7.27
N ARG A 223 7.08 -13.59 8.06
CA ARG A 223 7.11 -13.69 9.54
C ARG A 223 5.72 -13.90 10.15
N GLN A 224 4.67 -13.31 9.57
CA GLN A 224 3.29 -13.54 10.02
C GLN A 224 2.83 -14.99 9.78
N VAL A 225 3.32 -15.67 8.73
CA VAL A 225 3.01 -17.09 8.49
C VAL A 225 3.58 -17.97 9.60
N ALA A 226 4.78 -17.66 10.10
CA ALA A 226 5.37 -18.40 11.23
C ALA A 226 4.50 -18.36 12.51
N ILE A 227 3.65 -17.35 12.66
CA ILE A 227 2.75 -17.18 13.81
C ILE A 227 1.37 -17.76 13.52
N CYS A 228 0.84 -17.48 12.33
CA CYS A 228 -0.51 -17.83 11.91
C CYS A 228 -0.51 -18.59 10.57
N PRO A 229 0.01 -19.84 10.53
CA PRO A 229 0.15 -20.61 9.29
C PRO A 229 -1.14 -21.28 8.82
N GLU A 230 -2.14 -21.43 9.69
CA GLU A 230 -3.21 -22.43 9.58
C GLU A 230 -4.15 -22.21 8.39
N VAL A 231 -4.34 -20.95 7.96
CA VAL A 231 -5.26 -20.59 6.88
C VAL A 231 -4.50 -20.00 5.71
N LEU A 232 -4.56 -20.68 4.56
CA LEU A 232 -4.09 -20.18 3.28
C LEU A 232 -5.27 -19.96 2.34
N MET A 233 -5.52 -18.71 1.98
CA MET A 233 -6.54 -18.34 1.00
C MET A 233 -5.87 -17.86 -0.28
N VAL A 234 -6.25 -18.42 -1.43
CA VAL A 234 -5.71 -18.03 -2.73
C VAL A 234 -6.83 -17.52 -3.62
N ASP A 235 -6.67 -16.30 -4.11
CA ASP A 235 -7.57 -15.66 -5.08
C ASP A 235 -6.78 -15.17 -6.29
N ALA A 236 -7.25 -15.52 -7.48
CA ALA A 236 -6.69 -15.04 -8.74
C ALA A 236 -7.45 -13.79 -9.19
N THR A 237 -6.75 -12.69 -9.39
CA THR A 237 -7.35 -11.46 -9.93
C THR A 237 -7.16 -11.40 -11.44
N TYR A 238 -8.28 -11.57 -12.17
CA TYR A 238 -8.36 -11.56 -13.64
C TYR A 238 -8.00 -10.24 -14.32
N LYS A 239 -7.73 -9.17 -13.57
CA LYS A 239 -7.41 -7.86 -14.16
C LYS A 239 -5.95 -7.89 -14.55
N THR A 240 -5.71 -7.99 -15.83
CA THR A 240 -4.36 -8.15 -16.37
C THR A 240 -3.73 -6.80 -16.65
N ASN A 241 -2.43 -6.68 -16.33
CA ASN A 241 -1.62 -5.52 -16.67
C ASN A 241 -1.43 -5.41 -18.20
N ILE A 242 -0.65 -4.44 -18.68
CA ILE A 242 -0.38 -4.27 -20.13
C ILE A 242 0.24 -5.53 -20.79
N TYR A 243 0.82 -6.45 -20.00
CA TYR A 243 1.41 -7.72 -20.44
C TYR A 243 0.44 -8.90 -20.38
N LYS A 244 -0.83 -8.65 -20.03
CA LYS A 244 -1.87 -9.67 -19.89
C LYS A 244 -1.58 -10.75 -18.82
N LEU A 245 -0.71 -10.48 -17.84
CA LEU A 245 -0.41 -11.41 -16.75
C LEU A 245 -1.46 -11.33 -15.64
N PRO A 246 -2.16 -12.44 -15.28
CA PRO A 246 -2.98 -12.51 -14.09
C PRO A 246 -2.15 -12.32 -12.81
N LEU A 247 -2.76 -11.71 -11.79
CA LEU A 247 -2.14 -11.54 -10.48
C LEU A 247 -2.83 -12.45 -9.46
N ILE A 248 -2.08 -13.43 -8.95
CA ILE A 248 -2.50 -14.30 -7.85
C ILE A 248 -2.16 -13.63 -6.52
N ASN A 249 -3.07 -13.67 -5.55
CA ASN A 249 -2.88 -13.17 -4.20
C ASN A 249 -3.11 -14.29 -3.17
N ALA A 250 -2.09 -14.61 -2.39
CA ALA A 250 -2.19 -15.50 -1.23
C ALA A 250 -2.36 -14.68 0.06
N VAL A 251 -3.34 -15.05 0.87
CA VAL A 251 -3.80 -14.31 2.05
C VAL A 251 -3.95 -15.25 3.24
N GLY A 252 -3.46 -14.82 4.40
CA GLY A 252 -3.60 -15.50 5.68
C GLY A 252 -4.51 -14.74 6.64
N VAL A 253 -4.72 -15.33 7.83
CA VAL A 253 -5.55 -14.76 8.90
C VAL A 253 -4.67 -14.42 10.10
N SER A 254 -4.69 -13.17 10.50
CA SER A 254 -3.92 -12.69 11.64
C SER A 254 -4.51 -13.20 12.97
N ASN A 255 -3.70 -13.15 14.03
CA ASN A 255 -4.14 -13.34 15.41
C ASN A 255 -4.74 -12.07 16.04
N VAL A 256 -4.76 -10.95 15.31
CA VAL A 256 -5.41 -9.70 15.73
C VAL A 256 -6.59 -9.34 14.83
N GLY A 257 -7.55 -8.62 15.40
CA GLY A 257 -8.79 -8.23 14.73
C GLY A 257 -9.53 -7.16 15.52
N ASP A 258 -10.68 -6.76 14.99
CA ASP A 258 -11.64 -5.97 15.75
C ASP A 258 -12.58 -6.90 16.57
N SER A 259 -13.56 -6.33 17.27
CA SER A 259 -14.50 -7.10 18.10
C SER A 259 -15.37 -8.08 17.31
N LYS A 260 -15.47 -7.93 15.98
CA LYS A 260 -16.33 -8.72 15.10
C LYS A 260 -15.56 -9.79 14.34
N ALA A 261 -14.35 -9.49 13.87
CA ALA A 261 -13.59 -10.35 12.97
C ALA A 261 -12.08 -10.16 13.06
N LEU A 262 -11.35 -11.25 12.77
CA LEU A 262 -9.89 -11.22 12.58
C LEU A 262 -9.51 -10.48 11.30
N ASN A 263 -8.39 -9.76 11.36
CA ASN A 263 -7.76 -9.13 10.21
C ASN A 263 -7.13 -10.19 9.31
N THR A 264 -7.14 -9.94 8.01
CA THR A 264 -6.38 -10.72 7.03
C THR A 264 -5.05 -10.05 6.72
N TYR A 265 -4.05 -10.80 6.27
CA TYR A 265 -2.77 -10.26 5.79
C TYR A 265 -2.37 -10.94 4.48
N THR A 266 -1.72 -10.21 3.58
CA THR A 266 -1.16 -10.82 2.36
C THR A 266 0.09 -11.60 2.73
N ILE A 267 0.12 -12.88 2.35
CA ILE A 267 1.28 -13.77 2.50
C ILE A 267 2.25 -13.53 1.35
N ALA A 268 1.76 -13.63 0.11
CA ALA A 268 2.55 -13.46 -1.10
C ALA A 268 1.65 -13.11 -2.28
N MET A 269 2.25 -12.60 -3.34
CA MET A 269 1.59 -12.38 -4.61
C MET A 269 2.43 -12.92 -5.75
N ALA A 270 1.78 -13.23 -6.88
CA ALA A 270 2.51 -13.57 -8.09
C ALA A 270 1.82 -13.07 -9.36
N TRP A 271 2.58 -12.42 -10.24
CA TRP A 271 2.18 -12.33 -11.63
C TRP A 271 2.51 -13.64 -12.32
N VAL A 272 1.56 -14.18 -13.05
CA VAL A 272 1.71 -15.46 -13.73
C VAL A 272 1.37 -15.34 -15.20
N SER A 273 1.89 -16.26 -16.00
CA SER A 273 1.65 -16.29 -17.44
C SER A 273 0.23 -16.71 -17.82
N ASN A 274 -0.42 -17.56 -17.01
CA ASN A 274 -1.78 -18.07 -17.23
C ASN A 274 -2.36 -18.69 -15.95
N GLU A 275 -3.65 -19.01 -15.97
CA GLU A 275 -4.39 -19.65 -14.86
C GLU A 275 -4.56 -21.16 -15.08
N GLN A 276 -3.49 -21.85 -15.50
CA GLN A 276 -3.48 -23.30 -15.69
C GLN A 276 -2.84 -24.04 -14.52
N GLU A 277 -3.12 -25.34 -14.42
CA GLU A 277 -2.66 -26.20 -13.31
C GLU A 277 -1.14 -26.12 -13.08
N PRO A 278 -0.25 -26.24 -14.09
CA PRO A 278 1.20 -26.16 -13.85
C PRO A 278 1.66 -24.81 -13.30
N THR A 279 0.97 -23.74 -13.66
CA THR A 279 1.30 -22.38 -13.22
C THR A 279 0.87 -22.14 -11.78
N TYR A 280 -0.30 -22.66 -11.38
CA TYR A 280 -0.72 -22.68 -9.98
C TYR A 280 0.18 -23.60 -9.14
N GLU A 281 0.59 -24.75 -9.68
CA GLU A 281 1.52 -25.66 -9.01
C GLU A 281 2.86 -24.98 -8.75
N TRP A 282 3.43 -24.29 -9.76
CA TRP A 282 4.63 -23.46 -9.59
C TRP A 282 4.45 -22.40 -8.50
N PHE A 283 3.34 -21.67 -8.49
CA PHE A 283 3.07 -20.65 -7.49
C PHE A 283 3.00 -21.23 -6.07
N LEU A 284 2.22 -22.29 -5.88
CA LEU A 284 2.03 -22.92 -4.57
C LEU A 284 3.31 -23.59 -4.08
N PHE A 285 4.08 -24.23 -4.97
CA PHE A 285 5.37 -24.82 -4.64
C PHE A 285 6.38 -23.74 -4.24
N THR A 286 6.46 -22.65 -5.00
CA THR A 286 7.31 -21.49 -4.67
C THR A 286 6.93 -20.90 -3.31
N LEU A 287 5.63 -20.75 -3.04
CA LEU A 287 5.12 -20.29 -1.74
C LEU A 287 5.52 -21.23 -0.60
N LYS A 288 5.40 -22.54 -0.82
CA LYS A 288 5.76 -23.58 0.15
C LYS A 288 7.24 -23.51 0.50
N GLU A 289 8.11 -23.58 -0.49
CA GLU A 289 9.57 -23.56 -0.29
C GLU A 289 10.06 -22.23 0.31
N THR A 290 9.52 -21.11 -0.17
CA THR A 290 10.02 -19.78 0.24
C THR A 290 9.58 -19.39 1.65
N ILE A 291 8.43 -19.90 2.12
CA ILE A 291 7.82 -19.45 3.38
C ILE A 291 7.52 -20.61 4.32
N TYR A 292 6.73 -21.59 3.91
CA TYR A 292 6.21 -22.63 4.82
C TYR A 292 7.30 -23.59 5.30
N ASP A 293 8.12 -24.10 4.39
CA ASP A 293 9.19 -25.06 4.71
C ASP A 293 10.27 -24.42 5.59
N LEU A 294 10.58 -23.14 5.35
CA LEU A 294 11.50 -22.35 6.17
C LEU A 294 11.10 -22.33 7.66
N PHE A 295 9.81 -22.16 7.94
CA PHE A 295 9.30 -22.15 9.32
C PHE A 295 8.85 -23.53 9.80
N SER A 296 9.13 -24.59 9.02
CA SER A 296 8.71 -25.97 9.32
C SER A 296 7.21 -26.07 9.65
N CYS A 297 6.39 -25.34 8.89
CA CYS A 297 4.95 -25.26 9.07
C CYS A 297 4.20 -25.56 7.77
N SER A 298 2.88 -25.76 7.85
CA SER A 298 2.02 -26.02 6.69
C SER A 298 0.63 -25.42 6.97
N PRO A 299 -0.13 -24.97 5.95
CA PRO A 299 -1.52 -24.63 6.14
C PRO A 299 -2.34 -25.87 6.52
N GLU A 300 -3.34 -25.67 7.37
CA GLU A 300 -4.31 -26.69 7.77
C GLU A 300 -5.61 -26.58 6.97
N VAL A 301 -5.92 -25.36 6.50
CA VAL A 301 -7.07 -25.06 5.65
C VAL A 301 -6.61 -24.28 4.42
N PHE A 302 -7.02 -24.76 3.25
CA PHE A 302 -6.82 -24.10 1.97
C PHE A 302 -8.16 -23.60 1.42
N ILE A 303 -8.31 -22.30 1.23
CA ILE A 303 -9.54 -21.66 0.77
C ILE A 303 -9.32 -21.07 -0.62
N SER A 304 -10.14 -21.45 -1.59
CA SER A 304 -10.10 -20.85 -2.93
C SER A 304 -11.49 -20.70 -3.53
N ASP A 305 -11.56 -20.18 -4.76
CA ASP A 305 -12.72 -20.38 -5.61
C ASP A 305 -12.84 -21.86 -6.05
N ARG A 306 -13.78 -22.16 -6.96
CA ARG A 306 -13.99 -23.52 -7.50
C ARG A 306 -13.16 -23.77 -8.77
N ALA A 307 -12.04 -23.06 -8.99
CA ALA A 307 -11.19 -23.30 -10.15
C ALA A 307 -10.49 -24.67 -10.05
N LEU A 308 -10.83 -25.57 -11.00
CA LEU A 308 -10.31 -26.94 -11.01
C LEU A 308 -8.78 -27.00 -11.05
N ALA A 309 -8.16 -26.12 -11.84
CA ALA A 309 -6.70 -26.04 -11.98
C ALA A 309 -6.00 -25.71 -10.65
N LEU A 310 -6.53 -24.76 -9.89
CA LEU A 310 -5.98 -24.37 -8.59
C LEU A 310 -6.20 -25.47 -7.54
N ARG A 311 -7.36 -26.13 -7.54
CA ARG A 311 -7.64 -27.25 -6.63
C ARG A 311 -6.68 -28.41 -6.84
N LYS A 312 -6.47 -28.84 -8.08
CA LYS A 312 -5.51 -29.92 -8.40
C LYS A 312 -4.09 -29.57 -7.98
N ALA A 313 -3.65 -28.34 -8.22
CA ALA A 313 -2.35 -27.86 -7.74
C ALA A 313 -2.26 -27.88 -6.20
N ALA A 314 -3.33 -27.47 -5.51
CA ALA A 314 -3.37 -27.47 -4.05
C ALA A 314 -3.38 -28.90 -3.44
N ASP A 315 -4.00 -29.87 -4.12
CA ASP A 315 -3.99 -31.28 -3.71
C ASP A 315 -2.59 -31.90 -3.84
N LYS A 316 -1.80 -31.48 -4.85
CA LYS A 316 -0.40 -31.91 -5.02
C LYS A 316 0.54 -31.28 -4.00
N VAL A 317 0.45 -29.96 -3.80
CA VAL A 317 1.45 -29.21 -3.00
C VAL A 317 1.15 -29.25 -1.50
N PHE A 318 -0.13 -29.17 -1.12
CA PHE A 318 -0.61 -29.17 0.27
C PHE A 318 -1.67 -30.27 0.51
N PRO A 319 -1.33 -31.56 0.35
CA PRO A 319 -2.30 -32.67 0.42
C PRO A 319 -3.04 -32.75 1.76
N GLU A 320 -2.36 -32.42 2.87
CA GLU A 320 -2.92 -32.49 4.23
C GLU A 320 -3.91 -31.36 4.55
N ALA A 321 -3.84 -30.24 3.82
CA ALA A 321 -4.69 -29.09 4.08
C ALA A 321 -6.14 -29.38 3.66
N LYS A 322 -7.09 -29.20 4.58
CA LYS A 322 -8.53 -29.31 4.31
C LYS A 322 -8.94 -28.27 3.28
N LYS A 323 -9.64 -28.69 2.23
CA LYS A 323 -10.06 -27.80 1.15
C LYS A 323 -11.40 -27.16 1.48
N MET A 324 -11.48 -25.85 1.27
CA MET A 324 -12.71 -25.10 1.40
C MET A 324 -12.95 -24.23 0.16
N ILE A 325 -14.21 -24.14 -0.25
CA ILE A 325 -14.66 -23.26 -1.32
C ILE A 325 -15.19 -21.98 -0.67
N CYS A 326 -14.75 -20.83 -1.20
CA CYS A 326 -15.24 -19.54 -0.76
C CYS A 326 -16.76 -19.40 -1.02
N ILE A 327 -17.53 -19.20 0.05
CA ILE A 327 -18.99 -19.03 -0.02
C ILE A 327 -19.38 -17.78 -0.84
N TRP A 328 -18.61 -16.69 -0.77
CA TRP A 328 -18.94 -15.50 -1.57
C TRP A 328 -18.79 -15.76 -3.07
N HIS A 329 -17.66 -16.32 -3.52
CA HIS A 329 -17.47 -16.65 -4.94
C HIS A 329 -18.53 -17.64 -5.43
N MET A 330 -18.85 -18.63 -4.58
CA MET A 330 -19.92 -19.59 -4.79
C MET A 330 -21.28 -18.89 -5.02
N LEU A 331 -21.70 -18.00 -4.12
CA LEU A 331 -23.02 -17.35 -4.17
C LEU A 331 -23.11 -16.16 -5.14
N ALA A 332 -22.10 -15.29 -5.17
CA ALA A 332 -22.13 -14.04 -5.91
C ALA A 332 -21.68 -14.20 -7.37
N GLN A 333 -20.78 -15.14 -7.67
CA GLN A 333 -20.25 -15.34 -9.02
C GLN A 333 -20.74 -16.64 -9.65
N ASN A 334 -20.45 -17.80 -9.06
CA ASN A 334 -20.73 -19.11 -9.68
C ASN A 334 -22.23 -19.30 -9.88
N LEU A 335 -23.02 -19.13 -8.81
CA LEU A 335 -24.47 -19.25 -8.85
C LEU A 335 -25.10 -18.24 -9.80
N ARG A 336 -24.68 -16.97 -9.71
CA ARG A 336 -25.21 -15.91 -10.58
C ARG A 336 -24.95 -16.22 -12.05
N THR A 337 -23.74 -16.63 -12.40
CA THR A 337 -23.34 -16.95 -13.77
C THR A 337 -24.08 -18.19 -14.31
N ALA A 338 -24.22 -19.23 -13.48
CA ALA A 338 -24.86 -20.48 -13.89
C ALA A 338 -26.39 -20.36 -13.96
N CYS A 339 -27.03 -19.74 -12.97
CA CYS A 339 -28.48 -19.85 -12.74
C CYS A 339 -29.29 -18.59 -13.09
N ARG A 340 -28.73 -17.36 -12.95
CA ARG A 340 -29.53 -16.11 -13.10
C ARG A 340 -30.26 -16.01 -14.45
N LYS A 341 -29.63 -16.52 -15.52
CA LYS A 341 -30.19 -16.52 -16.87
C LYS A 341 -31.50 -17.31 -17.01
N PHE A 342 -31.83 -18.20 -16.07
CA PHE A 342 -33.06 -19.00 -16.13
C PHE A 342 -34.26 -18.36 -15.43
N PHE A 343 -34.07 -17.24 -14.73
CA PHE A 343 -35.14 -16.53 -14.01
C PHE A 343 -35.57 -15.25 -14.73
N ASN A 344 -36.88 -15.01 -14.74
CA ASN A 344 -37.47 -13.81 -15.33
C ASN A 344 -37.52 -12.64 -14.34
N SER A 345 -37.75 -12.92 -13.06
CA SER A 345 -37.76 -11.92 -11.98
C SER A 345 -36.46 -11.99 -11.15
N ASP A 346 -36.08 -10.86 -10.55
CA ASP A 346 -34.99 -10.85 -9.57
C ASP A 346 -35.47 -11.43 -8.24
N GLU A 347 -36.76 -11.32 -7.89
CA GLU A 347 -37.35 -11.90 -6.69
C GLU A 347 -37.20 -13.43 -6.66
N ASP A 348 -37.56 -14.13 -7.74
CA ASP A 348 -37.48 -15.60 -7.80
C ASP A 348 -36.02 -16.08 -7.75
N TYR A 349 -35.10 -15.36 -8.41
CA TYR A 349 -33.68 -15.64 -8.31
C TYR A 349 -33.14 -15.40 -6.89
N ASN A 350 -33.58 -14.33 -6.23
CA ASN A 350 -33.19 -14.03 -4.86
C ASN A 350 -33.72 -15.09 -3.88
N GLU A 351 -34.88 -15.69 -4.12
CA GLU A 351 -35.37 -16.84 -3.33
C GLU A 351 -34.47 -18.07 -3.49
N LEU A 352 -33.98 -18.34 -4.70
CA LEU A 352 -32.98 -19.38 -4.93
C LEU A 352 -31.66 -19.06 -4.17
N LEU A 353 -31.19 -17.81 -4.25
CA LEU A 353 -29.99 -17.35 -3.57
C LEU A 353 -30.11 -17.49 -2.04
N LEU A 354 -31.25 -17.10 -1.46
CA LEU A 354 -31.50 -17.20 -0.02
C LEU A 354 -31.59 -18.66 0.44
N SER A 355 -32.25 -19.53 -0.33
CA SER A 355 -32.36 -20.96 0.02
C SER A 355 -31.00 -21.65 0.02
N ILE A 356 -30.13 -21.38 -0.96
CA ILE A 356 -28.77 -21.95 -0.94
C ILE A 356 -27.89 -21.30 0.14
N GLN A 357 -28.11 -20.03 0.49
CA GLN A 357 -27.44 -19.39 1.61
C GLN A 357 -27.80 -20.09 2.93
N LYS A 358 -29.06 -20.49 3.13
CA LYS A 358 -29.47 -21.31 4.27
C LYS A 358 -28.74 -22.65 4.32
N VAL A 359 -28.54 -23.31 3.17
CA VAL A 359 -27.74 -24.55 3.10
C VAL A 359 -26.29 -24.30 3.53
N ALA A 360 -25.68 -23.22 3.02
CA ALA A 360 -24.26 -22.93 3.28
C ALA A 360 -23.97 -22.67 4.77
N TYR A 361 -24.91 -22.06 5.50
CA TYR A 361 -24.75 -21.67 6.90
C TYR A 361 -25.47 -22.56 7.92
N ALA A 362 -26.13 -23.64 7.48
CA ALA A 362 -26.83 -24.56 8.38
C ALA A 362 -25.87 -25.20 9.41
N GLU A 363 -26.30 -25.27 10.67
CA GLU A 363 -25.49 -25.83 11.76
C GLU A 363 -25.64 -27.35 11.88
N LYS A 364 -26.78 -27.87 11.42
CA LYS A 364 -27.20 -29.27 11.56
C LYS A 364 -27.67 -29.88 10.24
N MET A 365 -27.49 -31.19 10.09
CA MET A 365 -27.85 -31.91 8.86
C MET A 365 -29.36 -31.84 8.54
N ASN A 366 -30.22 -31.84 9.55
CA ASN A 366 -31.66 -31.70 9.35
C ASN A 366 -32.06 -30.31 8.80
N GLU A 367 -31.30 -29.26 9.09
CA GLU A 367 -31.48 -27.92 8.52
C GLU A 367 -31.02 -27.87 7.06
N VAL A 368 -29.91 -28.55 6.75
CA VAL A 368 -29.41 -28.73 5.37
C VAL A 368 -30.47 -29.39 4.49
N GLU A 369 -31.06 -30.50 4.93
CA GLU A 369 -32.12 -31.20 4.19
C GLU A 369 -33.34 -30.31 3.95
N LYS A 370 -33.79 -29.58 4.97
CA LYS A 370 -34.90 -28.62 4.85
C LYS A 370 -34.58 -27.51 3.86
N ALA A 371 -33.38 -26.93 3.92
CA ALA A 371 -32.97 -25.86 3.03
C ALA A 371 -32.81 -26.34 1.58
N PHE A 372 -32.31 -27.56 1.33
CA PHE A 372 -32.29 -28.14 -0.01
C PHE A 372 -33.68 -28.38 -0.59
N ASN A 373 -34.67 -28.71 0.25
CA ASN A 373 -36.07 -28.76 -0.19
C ASN A 373 -36.58 -27.39 -0.63
N GLU A 374 -36.14 -26.30 0.02
CA GLU A 374 -36.44 -24.93 -0.42
C GLU A 374 -35.73 -24.59 -1.74
N VAL A 375 -34.47 -25.01 -1.92
CA VAL A 375 -33.74 -24.85 -3.20
C VAL A 375 -34.51 -25.51 -4.34
N ASN A 376 -35.01 -26.73 -4.12
CA ASN A 376 -35.81 -27.47 -5.10
C ASN A 376 -37.11 -26.74 -5.45
N LYS A 377 -37.79 -26.14 -4.46
CA LYS A 377 -39.01 -25.35 -4.68
C LYS A 377 -38.71 -24.07 -5.46
N ALA A 378 -37.63 -23.35 -5.12
CA ALA A 378 -37.21 -22.15 -5.84
C ALA A 378 -36.79 -22.47 -7.28
N ALA A 379 -36.14 -23.62 -7.53
CA ALA A 379 -35.76 -24.06 -8.86
C ALA A 379 -36.98 -24.26 -9.79
N MET A 380 -38.14 -24.67 -9.26
CA MET A 380 -39.38 -24.83 -10.05
C MET A 380 -39.91 -23.51 -10.65
N LYS A 381 -39.48 -22.36 -10.12
CA LYS A 381 -39.85 -21.04 -10.63
C LYS A 381 -39.00 -20.60 -11.82
N SER A 382 -37.96 -21.37 -12.16
CA SER A 382 -37.08 -21.09 -13.30
C SER A 382 -37.62 -21.66 -14.61
N ARG A 383 -37.09 -21.17 -15.73
CA ARG A 383 -37.38 -21.71 -17.07
C ARG A 383 -36.80 -23.10 -17.32
N ASP A 384 -35.82 -23.54 -16.52
CA ASP A 384 -35.21 -24.87 -16.60
C ASP A 384 -34.89 -25.42 -15.20
N PRO A 385 -35.92 -25.94 -14.49
CA PRO A 385 -35.74 -26.48 -13.15
C PRO A 385 -34.78 -27.66 -13.11
N LYS A 386 -34.77 -28.50 -14.16
CA LYS A 386 -33.94 -29.71 -14.22
C LYS A 386 -32.45 -29.38 -14.27
N TYR A 387 -32.06 -28.35 -15.03
CA TYR A 387 -30.69 -27.85 -15.03
C TYR A 387 -30.26 -27.39 -13.63
N ILE A 388 -31.08 -26.56 -12.97
CA ILE A 388 -30.75 -26.01 -11.65
C ILE A 388 -30.64 -27.13 -10.60
N GLN A 389 -31.55 -28.10 -10.62
CA GLN A 389 -31.49 -29.26 -9.72
C GLN A 389 -30.21 -30.07 -9.95
N THR A 390 -29.89 -30.41 -11.21
CA THR A 390 -28.67 -31.16 -11.55
C THR A 390 -27.42 -30.40 -11.09
N TYR A 391 -27.40 -29.09 -11.31
CA TYR A 391 -26.31 -28.22 -10.87
C TYR A 391 -26.09 -28.31 -9.35
N PHE A 392 -27.15 -28.30 -8.55
CA PHE A 392 -27.00 -28.42 -7.09
C PHE A 392 -26.68 -29.84 -6.61
N GLU A 393 -27.05 -30.88 -7.36
CA GLU A 393 -26.62 -32.25 -7.02
C GLU A 393 -25.12 -32.41 -7.24
N GLU A 394 -24.55 -31.80 -8.28
CA GLU A 394 -23.09 -31.75 -8.45
C GLU A 394 -22.38 -30.99 -7.32
N TRP A 395 -23.05 -30.05 -6.67
CA TRP A 395 -22.50 -29.31 -5.52
C TRP A 395 -22.49 -30.13 -4.23
N LYS A 396 -23.34 -31.14 -4.13
CA LYS A 396 -23.31 -32.08 -3.00
C LYS A 396 -22.03 -32.92 -2.98
N ASN A 397 -21.43 -33.18 -4.13
CA ASN A 397 -20.14 -33.89 -4.22
C ASN A 397 -18.99 -33.14 -3.52
N ASP A 398 -19.08 -31.81 -3.44
CA ASP A 398 -18.10 -30.96 -2.74
C ASP A 398 -18.63 -30.47 -1.37
N ALA A 399 -19.68 -31.09 -0.81
CA ALA A 399 -20.39 -30.59 0.40
C ALA A 399 -19.45 -30.29 1.59
N GLU A 400 -18.47 -31.15 1.82
CA GLU A 400 -17.47 -31.00 2.89
C GLU A 400 -16.59 -29.75 2.75
N CYS A 401 -16.54 -29.16 1.56
CA CYS A 401 -15.73 -27.99 1.26
C CYS A 401 -16.48 -26.66 1.48
N TRP A 402 -17.82 -26.64 1.59
CA TRP A 402 -18.56 -25.37 1.61
C TRP A 402 -19.73 -25.30 2.59
N MET A 403 -20.29 -26.43 3.03
CA MET A 403 -21.39 -26.40 4.01
C MET A 403 -20.82 -26.23 5.43
N HIS A 404 -21.38 -25.30 6.20
CA HIS A 404 -20.93 -25.03 7.57
C HIS A 404 -20.99 -26.25 8.49
N VAL A 405 -22.01 -27.09 8.35
CA VAL A 405 -22.16 -28.34 9.13
C VAL A 405 -20.91 -29.24 9.09
N PHE A 406 -20.17 -29.25 7.98
CA PHE A 406 -18.90 -29.99 7.85
C PHE A 406 -17.70 -29.11 8.18
N THR A 407 -17.66 -27.89 7.62
CA THR A 407 -16.49 -27.00 7.73
C THR A 407 -16.28 -26.40 9.10
N LYS A 408 -17.30 -26.37 9.98
CA LYS A 408 -17.20 -25.84 11.36
C LYS A 408 -16.11 -26.49 12.20
N ASN A 409 -15.72 -27.72 11.85
CA ASN A 409 -14.67 -28.48 12.51
C ASN A 409 -13.26 -28.18 11.99
N TYR A 410 -13.13 -27.39 10.92
CA TYR A 410 -11.83 -27.00 10.37
C TYR A 410 -11.33 -25.70 11.05
N PRO A 411 -10.02 -25.53 11.23
CA PRO A 411 -9.44 -24.36 11.88
C PRO A 411 -9.38 -23.15 10.93
N HIS A 412 -10.52 -22.78 10.35
CA HIS A 412 -10.64 -21.70 9.37
C HIS A 412 -10.79 -20.31 10.00
N MET A 413 -10.76 -20.19 11.34
CA MET A 413 -10.71 -18.91 12.06
C MET A 413 -11.86 -17.95 11.70
N GLY A 414 -13.06 -18.51 11.54
CA GLY A 414 -14.26 -17.79 11.11
C GLY A 414 -14.23 -17.32 9.64
N ILE A 415 -13.22 -17.66 8.85
CA ILE A 415 -13.20 -17.37 7.41
C ILE A 415 -14.05 -18.41 6.69
N GLN A 416 -15.19 -17.96 6.17
CA GLN A 416 -16.01 -18.75 5.26
C GLN A 416 -16.19 -18.05 3.90
N SER A 417 -15.70 -16.81 3.76
CA SER A 417 -15.72 -16.04 2.52
C SER A 417 -14.46 -15.18 2.34
N THR A 418 -14.12 -14.94 1.07
CA THR A 418 -13.04 -14.03 0.62
C THR A 418 -13.43 -12.56 0.72
N GLN A 419 -14.68 -12.22 1.10
CA GLN A 419 -15.15 -10.83 1.22
C GLN A 419 -14.23 -9.97 2.12
N ARG A 420 -13.61 -10.57 3.14
CA ARG A 420 -12.61 -9.90 4.00
C ARG A 420 -11.28 -9.59 3.30
N ALA A 421 -10.94 -10.29 2.22
CA ALA A 421 -9.86 -9.92 1.30
C ALA A 421 -10.34 -8.99 0.16
N GLU A 422 -11.60 -9.07 -0.24
CA GLU A 422 -12.13 -8.31 -1.39
C GLU A 422 -12.18 -6.80 -1.21
N GLY A 423 -12.39 -6.28 0.01
CA GLY A 423 -12.24 -4.85 0.27
C GLY A 423 -10.86 -4.33 -0.16
N SER A 424 -9.83 -5.15 0.07
CA SER A 424 -8.44 -4.88 -0.35
C SER A 424 -8.20 -5.20 -1.82
N HIS A 425 -8.83 -6.26 -2.35
CA HIS A 425 -8.77 -6.57 -3.78
C HIS A 425 -9.49 -5.54 -4.64
N SER A 426 -10.51 -4.83 -4.15
CA SER A 426 -11.24 -3.82 -4.92
C SER A 426 -10.35 -2.60 -5.22
N ALA A 427 -9.59 -2.14 -4.22
CA ALA A 427 -8.59 -1.09 -4.36
C ALA A 427 -7.44 -1.52 -5.28
N LEU A 428 -6.97 -2.77 -5.11
CA LEU A 428 -5.95 -3.36 -5.97
C LEU A 428 -6.44 -3.48 -7.43
N LYS A 429 -7.67 -3.95 -7.64
CA LYS A 429 -8.33 -4.07 -8.95
C LYS A 429 -8.44 -2.70 -9.64
N LYS A 430 -8.79 -1.63 -8.91
CA LYS A 430 -8.80 -0.25 -9.43
C LYS A 430 -7.40 0.25 -9.83
N ALA A 431 -6.38 -0.07 -9.03
CA ALA A 431 -4.99 0.29 -9.33
C ALA A 431 -4.44 -0.43 -10.58
N ILE A 432 -4.83 -1.68 -10.78
CA ILE A 432 -4.47 -2.48 -11.96
C ILE A 432 -5.13 -1.94 -13.24
N GLU A 433 -6.36 -1.42 -13.17
CA GLU A 433 -7.12 -0.90 -14.32
C GLU A 433 -6.53 0.37 -14.96
N ALA A 434 -5.62 1.08 -14.28
CA ALA A 434 -5.07 2.35 -14.74
C ALA A 434 -4.05 2.25 -15.91
N ALA A 435 -4.07 1.18 -16.74
CA ALA A 435 -3.18 0.95 -17.89
C ALA A 435 -1.68 1.14 -17.56
N SER A 436 -1.24 0.41 -16.54
CA SER A 436 0.05 0.54 -15.85
C SER A 436 0.99 -0.65 -16.14
N GLY A 437 2.30 -0.41 -16.22
CA GLY A 437 3.33 -1.46 -16.23
C GLY A 437 3.47 -2.15 -14.85
N LEU A 438 4.24 -3.24 -14.78
CA LEU A 438 4.43 -4.05 -13.56
C LEU A 438 4.89 -3.22 -12.36
N GLU A 439 5.86 -2.32 -12.56
CA GLU A 439 6.40 -1.44 -11.52
C GLU A 439 5.33 -0.54 -10.89
N GLN A 440 4.48 0.07 -11.72
CA GLN A 440 3.43 0.97 -11.24
C GLN A 440 2.37 0.21 -10.43
N VAL A 441 1.98 -0.98 -10.88
CA VAL A 441 1.06 -1.84 -10.11
C VAL A 441 1.71 -2.26 -8.80
N PHE A 442 2.99 -2.64 -8.82
CA PHE A 442 3.75 -2.97 -7.62
C PHE A 442 3.78 -1.81 -6.61
N LEU A 443 4.05 -0.58 -7.03
CA LEU A 443 4.09 0.57 -6.11
C LEU A 443 2.75 0.79 -5.39
N HIS A 444 1.62 0.48 -6.04
CA HIS A 444 0.32 0.50 -5.38
C HIS A 444 0.16 -0.65 -4.38
N ILE A 445 0.64 -1.85 -4.74
CA ILE A 445 0.67 -3.02 -3.83
C ILE A 445 1.51 -2.71 -2.60
N ASP A 446 2.73 -2.21 -2.78
CA ASP A 446 3.65 -1.87 -1.69
C ASP A 446 3.07 -0.81 -0.76
N ARG A 447 2.44 0.22 -1.32
CA ARG A 447 1.73 1.24 -0.52
C ARG A 447 0.60 0.63 0.31
N ALA A 448 -0.25 -0.21 -0.30
CA ALA A 448 -1.36 -0.86 0.39
C ALA A 448 -0.86 -1.84 1.48
N PHE A 449 0.21 -2.57 1.21
CA PHE A 449 0.87 -3.46 2.16
C PHE A 449 1.38 -2.69 3.38
N ARG A 450 2.15 -1.60 3.16
CA ARG A 450 2.69 -0.74 4.23
C ARG A 450 1.58 -0.11 5.08
N GLN A 451 0.51 0.38 4.45
CA GLN A 451 -0.65 0.91 5.19
C GLN A 451 -1.28 -0.15 6.09
N ARG A 452 -1.40 -1.39 5.61
CA ARG A 452 -1.95 -2.50 6.39
C ARG A 452 -1.04 -2.87 7.55
N GLN A 453 0.27 -2.99 7.32
CA GLN A 453 1.25 -3.25 8.37
C GLN A 453 1.18 -2.21 9.49
N LEU A 454 1.05 -0.93 9.14
CA LEU A 454 0.88 0.14 10.13
C LEU A 454 -0.39 -0.03 10.97
N ARG A 455 -1.52 -0.40 10.35
CA ARG A 455 -2.77 -0.70 11.08
C ARG A 455 -2.63 -1.93 11.97
N THR A 456 -2.00 -2.99 11.47
CA THR A 456 -1.79 -4.23 12.22
C THR A 456 -0.86 -3.98 13.40
N ASN A 457 0.25 -3.26 13.23
CA ASN A 457 1.17 -2.88 14.31
C ASN A 457 0.51 -1.97 15.35
N GLY A 458 -0.32 -1.00 14.91
CA GLY A 458 -1.15 -0.21 15.82
C GLY A 458 -2.12 -1.08 16.62
N THR A 459 -2.75 -2.06 15.97
CA THR A 459 -3.65 -3.04 16.62
C THR A 459 -2.88 -3.93 17.60
N PHE A 460 -1.67 -4.38 17.27
CA PHE A 460 -0.80 -5.13 18.18
C PHE A 460 -0.46 -4.32 19.43
N GLY A 461 -0.13 -3.04 19.28
CA GLY A 461 0.10 -2.13 20.41
C GLY A 461 -1.10 -2.01 21.35
N LEU A 462 -2.31 -1.89 20.78
CA LEU A 462 -3.57 -1.86 21.55
C LEU A 462 -3.87 -3.20 22.25
N ASN A 463 -3.39 -4.33 21.71
CA ASN A 463 -3.68 -5.67 22.23
C ASN A 463 -2.82 -6.08 23.43
N ILE A 464 -1.72 -5.37 23.72
CA ILE A 464 -0.86 -5.62 24.87
C ILE A 464 -1.54 -5.18 26.18
N ILE A 465 -2.50 -4.26 26.12
CA ILE A 465 -3.18 -3.67 27.29
C ILE A 465 -4.69 -3.95 27.19
N SER A 466 -5.24 -4.82 28.03
CA SER A 466 -6.69 -4.99 28.12
C SER A 466 -7.30 -3.83 28.91
N ALA A 467 -8.05 -2.94 28.24
CA ALA A 467 -8.80 -1.86 28.89
C ALA A 467 -10.02 -2.36 29.70
N ASP A 468 -10.43 -3.62 29.51
CA ASP A 468 -11.64 -4.17 30.11
C ASP A 468 -11.49 -4.34 31.64
N PRO A 469 -12.27 -3.61 32.46
CA PRO A 469 -12.19 -3.73 33.92
C PRO A 469 -12.48 -5.13 34.44
N PHE A 470 -13.36 -5.90 33.76
CA PHE A 470 -13.66 -7.27 34.15
C PHE A 470 -12.42 -8.15 34.01
N ILE A 471 -11.69 -8.02 32.90
CA ILE A 471 -10.49 -8.84 32.66
C ILE A 471 -9.36 -8.42 33.60
N ARG A 472 -9.16 -7.11 33.80
CA ARG A 472 -8.11 -6.58 34.68
C ARG A 472 -8.30 -6.96 36.15
N ASN A 473 -9.53 -6.94 36.64
CA ASN A 473 -9.83 -7.17 38.05
C ASN A 473 -10.12 -8.65 38.37
N ASN A 474 -10.08 -9.54 37.38
CA ASN A 474 -10.38 -10.96 37.57
C ASN A 474 -9.09 -11.78 37.52
N MET A 475 -8.72 -12.36 38.67
CA MET A 475 -7.51 -13.17 38.85
C MET A 475 -7.40 -14.34 37.86
N ARG A 476 -8.52 -14.77 37.28
CA ARG A 476 -8.53 -15.83 36.25
C ARG A 476 -7.70 -15.47 35.01
N PHE A 477 -7.54 -14.18 34.69
CA PHE A 477 -6.83 -13.72 33.50
C PHE A 477 -5.38 -13.32 33.74
N GLU A 478 -4.88 -13.37 34.98
CA GLU A 478 -3.55 -12.86 35.35
C GLU A 478 -2.41 -13.46 34.51
N LEU A 479 -2.52 -14.75 34.13
CA LEU A 479 -1.51 -15.44 33.34
C LEU A 479 -1.61 -15.15 31.84
N LEU A 480 -2.73 -14.59 31.37
CA LEU A 480 -3.03 -14.31 29.96
C LEU A 480 -2.80 -12.84 29.59
N LEU A 481 -3.02 -11.92 30.54
CA LEU A 481 -2.90 -10.47 30.34
C LEU A 481 -1.52 -10.08 29.77
N GLY A 482 -1.53 -9.33 28.67
CA GLY A 482 -0.32 -8.89 27.95
C GLY A 482 0.45 -10.00 27.24
N LYS A 483 -0.01 -11.26 27.31
CA LYS A 483 0.66 -12.41 26.67
C LYS A 483 -0.09 -12.95 25.47
N ILE A 484 -1.40 -12.72 25.38
CA ILE A 484 -2.24 -13.16 24.26
C ILE A 484 -2.99 -12.00 23.61
N SER A 485 -3.44 -12.17 22.37
CA SER A 485 -4.16 -11.11 21.65
C SER A 485 -5.49 -10.76 22.32
N LYS A 486 -5.90 -9.50 22.19
CA LYS A 486 -7.19 -9.01 22.70
C LYS A 486 -8.37 -9.81 22.13
N TRP A 487 -8.30 -10.17 20.86
CA TRP A 487 -9.35 -10.97 20.24
C TRP A 487 -9.53 -12.31 20.97
N ALA A 488 -8.43 -13.00 21.27
CA ALA A 488 -8.45 -14.26 22.01
C ALA A 488 -8.97 -14.07 23.44
N ILE A 489 -8.47 -13.07 24.17
CA ILE A 489 -8.87 -12.86 25.57
C ILE A 489 -10.36 -12.47 25.68
N ASP A 490 -10.90 -11.71 24.72
CA ASP A 490 -12.32 -11.34 24.68
C ASP A 490 -13.20 -12.57 24.41
N LYS A 491 -12.76 -13.53 23.57
CA LYS A 491 -13.48 -14.80 23.40
C LYS A 491 -13.43 -15.68 24.64
N ILE A 492 -12.27 -15.76 25.30
CA ILE A 492 -12.13 -16.51 26.57
C ILE A 492 -12.99 -15.85 27.66
N LYS A 493 -13.09 -14.52 27.69
CA LYS A 493 -13.97 -13.78 28.59
C LYS A 493 -15.41 -14.24 28.47
N ASN A 494 -15.94 -14.32 27.25
CA ASN A 494 -17.31 -14.76 27.02
C ASN A 494 -17.55 -16.17 27.59
N GLU A 495 -16.62 -17.10 27.35
CA GLU A 495 -16.72 -18.45 27.93
C GLU A 495 -16.67 -18.42 29.46
N VAL A 496 -15.79 -17.62 30.07
CA VAL A 496 -15.69 -17.50 31.53
C VAL A 496 -16.96 -16.95 32.16
N CYS A 497 -17.61 -15.97 31.53
CA CYS A 497 -18.89 -15.44 31.99
C CYS A 497 -20.01 -16.50 32.01
N GLU A 498 -19.89 -17.53 31.17
CA GLU A 498 -20.88 -18.60 31.02
C GLU A 498 -20.55 -19.87 31.84
N ILE A 499 -19.45 -19.89 32.63
CA ILE A 499 -19.04 -21.03 33.47
C ILE A 499 -20.02 -21.33 34.63
N GLY A 500 -21.09 -20.53 34.79
CA GLY A 500 -22.05 -20.66 35.88
C GLY A 500 -23.19 -21.69 35.71
N GLU A 501 -23.44 -22.26 34.52
CA GLU A 501 -24.72 -22.97 34.27
C GLU A 501 -24.63 -24.41 33.72
N ASN A 502 -23.47 -24.93 33.30
CA ASN A 502 -23.41 -26.28 32.71
C ASN A 502 -22.38 -27.21 33.36
N LYS A 503 -22.90 -28.24 34.04
CA LYS A 503 -22.17 -29.44 34.43
C LYS A 503 -22.04 -30.37 33.22
N ASN A 504 -20.97 -30.28 32.44
CA ASN A 504 -20.59 -31.44 31.62
C ASN A 504 -19.83 -32.42 32.53
N THR A 505 -20.55 -33.43 32.99
CA THR A 505 -20.06 -34.58 33.77
C THR A 505 -19.63 -35.74 32.87
N ASP A 506 -19.61 -35.52 31.56
CA ASP A 506 -19.33 -36.55 30.58
C ASP A 506 -17.90 -36.38 30.05
N ASN A 507 -17.13 -37.47 30.03
CA ASN A 507 -15.74 -37.53 29.54
C ASN A 507 -15.66 -37.46 28.00
N SER A 508 -16.72 -37.01 27.32
CA SER A 508 -16.77 -36.89 25.87
C SER A 508 -15.91 -35.70 25.38
N PRO A 509 -15.28 -35.81 24.20
CA PRO A 509 -14.45 -34.72 23.65
C PRO A 509 -15.28 -33.45 23.37
N CYS A 510 -14.86 -32.26 23.86
CA CYS A 510 -15.48 -30.95 23.55
C CYS A 510 -15.45 -30.70 22.02
N ASP A 511 -16.62 -30.63 21.37
CA ASP A 511 -16.81 -30.32 19.95
C ASP A 511 -17.09 -28.83 19.68
N CYS A 512 -16.91 -27.98 20.69
CA CYS A 512 -17.22 -26.55 20.57
C CYS A 512 -16.42 -25.90 19.43
N SER A 513 -17.13 -25.12 18.61
CA SER A 513 -16.55 -24.35 17.50
C SER A 513 -15.38 -23.48 17.96
N LEU A 514 -15.42 -22.91 19.17
CA LEU A 514 -14.30 -22.12 19.71
C LEU A 514 -12.99 -22.94 19.80
N ARG A 515 -13.07 -24.23 20.13
CA ARG A 515 -11.92 -25.13 20.24
C ARG A 515 -11.47 -25.62 18.87
N LEU A 516 -12.39 -26.11 18.04
CA LEU A 516 -12.04 -26.71 16.75
C LEU A 516 -11.66 -25.64 15.71
N ASN A 517 -12.45 -24.56 15.62
CA ASN A 517 -12.30 -23.53 14.61
C ASN A 517 -11.23 -22.50 14.95
N TYR A 518 -11.19 -22.06 16.22
CA TYR A 518 -10.31 -20.99 16.68
C TYR A 518 -9.13 -21.46 17.53
N LYS A 519 -9.07 -22.76 17.87
CA LYS A 519 -8.03 -23.32 18.75
C LYS A 519 -7.93 -22.59 20.10
N LEU A 520 -9.08 -22.14 20.61
CA LEU A 520 -9.19 -21.45 21.90
C LEU A 520 -9.90 -22.34 22.93
N PRO A 521 -9.63 -22.16 24.22
CA PRO A 521 -10.29 -22.96 25.24
C PRO A 521 -11.79 -22.65 25.35
N CYS A 522 -12.61 -23.69 25.25
CA CYS A 522 -14.05 -23.68 25.54
C CYS A 522 -14.28 -23.70 27.06
N ARG A 523 -15.44 -23.24 27.55
CA ARG A 523 -15.86 -23.33 28.95
C ARG A 523 -15.71 -24.74 29.55
N HIS A 524 -15.80 -25.79 28.72
CA HIS A 524 -15.65 -27.19 29.13
C HIS A 524 -14.23 -27.59 29.55
N ILE A 525 -13.21 -26.82 29.15
CA ILE A 525 -11.80 -27.11 29.49
C ILE A 525 -11.13 -26.00 30.30
N ILE A 526 -11.75 -24.83 30.39
CA ILE A 526 -11.27 -23.76 31.25
C ILE A 526 -11.41 -24.22 32.72
N PRO A 527 -10.35 -24.14 33.54
CA PRO A 527 -10.41 -24.56 34.95
C PRO A 527 -11.55 -23.85 35.69
N GLN A 528 -12.33 -24.53 36.53
CA GLN A 528 -13.46 -23.87 37.20
C GLN A 528 -13.02 -22.80 38.21
N THR A 529 -11.82 -22.94 38.78
CA THR A 529 -11.24 -22.03 39.77
C THR A 529 -9.78 -21.74 39.45
N GLY A 530 -9.28 -20.59 39.91
CA GLY A 530 -7.87 -20.19 39.75
C GLY A 530 -7.55 -19.59 38.37
N PRO A 531 -6.27 -19.27 38.13
CA PRO A 531 -5.82 -18.64 36.89
C PRO A 531 -5.88 -19.59 35.70
N ILE A 532 -6.25 -19.07 34.53
CA ILE A 532 -6.27 -19.82 33.27
C ILE A 532 -4.83 -19.96 32.77
N PRO A 533 -4.29 -21.19 32.64
CA PRO A 533 -2.92 -21.39 32.20
C PRO A 533 -2.71 -20.90 30.77
N LEU A 534 -1.61 -20.19 30.50
CA LEU A 534 -1.23 -19.79 29.15
C LEU A 534 -1.11 -20.99 28.20
N ALA A 535 -0.63 -22.14 28.69
CA ALA A 535 -0.47 -23.36 27.91
C ALA A 535 -1.80 -23.94 27.37
N LEU A 536 -2.95 -23.52 27.91
CA LEU A 536 -4.26 -23.90 27.41
C LEU A 536 -4.66 -23.11 26.14
N VAL A 537 -3.96 -22.01 25.87
CA VAL A 537 -4.18 -21.14 24.70
C VAL A 537 -3.18 -21.53 23.62
N HIS A 538 -3.67 -21.75 22.40
CA HIS A 538 -2.79 -22.10 21.27
C HIS A 538 -1.80 -20.97 20.96
N SER A 539 -0.57 -21.34 20.60
CA SER A 539 0.56 -20.43 20.41
C SER A 539 0.31 -19.32 19.39
N ARG A 540 -0.55 -19.54 18.38
CA ARG A 540 -1.00 -18.51 17.42
C ARG A 540 -1.47 -17.23 18.11
N TRP A 541 -2.08 -17.35 19.28
CA TRP A 541 -2.69 -16.24 20.00
C TRP A 541 -1.69 -15.50 20.87
N HIS A 542 -0.47 -16.01 21.03
CA HIS A 542 0.56 -15.38 21.84
C HIS A 542 1.14 -14.13 21.14
N LEU A 543 1.44 -13.09 21.91
CA LEU A 543 1.98 -11.82 21.42
C LEU A 543 3.51 -11.79 21.27
N LYS A 544 4.20 -12.93 21.40
CA LYS A 544 5.67 -13.00 21.30
C LYS A 544 6.13 -12.97 19.83
N HIS A 545 6.14 -11.79 19.23
CA HIS A 545 6.53 -11.60 17.84
C HIS A 545 8.06 -11.40 17.66
N ASP A 546 8.74 -10.78 18.63
CA ASP A 546 10.12 -10.25 18.50
C ASP A 546 11.26 -11.28 18.47
N THR A 547 10.93 -12.57 18.50
CA THR A 547 11.94 -13.66 18.48
C THR A 547 12.07 -14.35 17.12
N ILE A 548 11.19 -14.06 16.17
CA ILE A 548 11.24 -14.66 14.83
C ILE A 548 12.15 -13.80 13.95
N PRO A 549 13.31 -14.31 13.50
CA PRO A 549 14.25 -13.54 12.70
C PRO A 549 13.62 -13.16 11.35
N LEU A 550 13.96 -11.96 10.86
CA LEU A 550 13.62 -11.57 9.49
C LEU A 550 14.39 -12.45 8.52
N LEU A 551 13.72 -12.81 7.43
CA LEU A 551 14.37 -13.44 6.30
C LEU A 551 15.45 -12.50 5.74
N PRO A 552 16.68 -12.99 5.50
CA PRO A 552 17.67 -12.18 4.80
C PRO A 552 17.09 -11.79 3.43
N PRO A 553 17.32 -10.55 2.97
CA PRO A 553 16.98 -10.17 1.60
C PRO A 553 17.54 -11.23 0.65
N SER A 554 16.72 -11.73 -0.26
CA SER A 554 17.19 -12.70 -1.25
C SER A 554 18.02 -11.99 -2.30
N LEU A 555 19.23 -11.57 -1.91
CA LEU A 555 20.41 -11.23 -2.69
C LEU A 555 21.58 -10.87 -1.74
N SER A 556 22.08 -11.87 -1.02
CA SER A 556 23.53 -11.91 -0.71
C SER A 556 24.22 -13.20 -1.18
N THR A 557 23.51 -14.13 -1.81
CA THR A 557 24.16 -15.07 -2.74
C THR A 557 24.29 -14.41 -4.10
N ASP A 558 25.30 -13.54 -4.15
CA ASP A 558 26.09 -13.11 -5.30
C ASP A 558 25.37 -13.03 -6.67
N PHE A 559 25.04 -11.81 -7.09
CA PHE A 559 24.74 -11.45 -8.49
C PHE A 559 25.78 -12.01 -9.48
N THR A 560 27.01 -12.26 -9.01
CA THR A 560 28.09 -12.96 -9.71
C THR A 560 27.73 -14.40 -10.06
N ILE A 561 27.12 -15.16 -9.13
CA ILE A 561 26.76 -16.58 -9.32
C ILE A 561 25.65 -16.73 -10.34
N THR A 562 24.56 -15.94 -10.27
CA THR A 562 23.47 -15.99 -11.26
C THR A 562 23.96 -15.66 -12.67
N LYS A 563 24.89 -14.70 -12.80
CA LYS A 563 25.55 -14.37 -14.07
C LYS A 563 26.45 -15.51 -14.56
N ILE A 564 27.14 -16.21 -13.67
CA ILE A 564 27.96 -17.38 -14.00
C ILE A 564 27.08 -18.56 -14.42
N LEU A 565 26.01 -18.86 -13.68
CA LEU A 565 25.07 -19.95 -13.98
C LEU A 565 24.43 -19.77 -15.36
N TYR A 566 23.98 -18.56 -15.68
CA TYR A 566 23.43 -18.25 -17.01
C TYR A 566 24.47 -18.46 -18.13
N LYS A 567 25.73 -18.06 -17.92
CA LYS A 567 26.81 -18.30 -18.88
C LYS A 567 27.18 -19.78 -19.00
N LEU A 568 27.09 -20.54 -17.91
CA LEU A 568 27.34 -21.98 -17.90
C LEU A 568 26.22 -22.72 -18.64
N GLU A 569 24.97 -22.30 -18.48
CA GLU A 569 23.80 -22.86 -19.16
C GLU A 569 23.83 -22.56 -20.67
N GLU A 570 24.11 -21.31 -21.05
CA GLU A 570 24.33 -20.92 -22.45
C GLU A 570 25.48 -21.73 -23.08
N LYS A 571 26.58 -21.91 -22.34
CA LYS A 571 27.71 -22.71 -22.83
C LYS A 571 27.35 -24.19 -22.95
N TYR A 572 26.57 -24.74 -22.02
CA TYR A 572 26.10 -26.13 -22.06
C TYR A 572 25.20 -26.39 -23.27
N GLU A 573 24.23 -25.51 -23.53
CA GLU A 573 23.32 -25.66 -24.67
C GLU A 573 24.01 -25.54 -26.03
N ASN A 574 25.11 -24.79 -26.10
CA ASN A 574 25.94 -24.65 -27.30
C ASN A 574 26.93 -25.81 -27.51
N LEU A 575 26.91 -26.87 -26.67
CA LEU A 575 27.71 -28.08 -26.88
C LEU A 575 26.95 -29.08 -27.76
N ASN A 576 27.62 -29.56 -28.80
CA ASN A 576 26.97 -30.30 -29.90
C ASN A 576 26.92 -31.82 -29.67
N ASP A 577 27.61 -32.35 -28.66
CA ASP A 577 27.68 -33.80 -28.39
C ASP A 577 27.52 -34.13 -26.90
N SER A 578 26.98 -35.32 -26.64
CA SER A 578 26.64 -35.82 -25.31
C SER A 578 27.87 -36.09 -24.42
N GLY A 579 29.03 -36.40 -25.01
CA GLY A 579 30.28 -36.60 -24.29
C GLY A 579 30.84 -35.30 -23.74
N SER A 580 30.82 -34.23 -24.54
CA SER A 580 31.20 -32.88 -24.12
C SER A 580 30.26 -32.32 -23.04
N LYS A 581 28.95 -32.57 -23.16
CA LYS A 581 27.95 -32.21 -22.15
C LYS A 581 28.19 -32.92 -20.81
N ALA A 582 28.43 -34.23 -20.83
CA ALA A 582 28.75 -35.00 -19.62
C ALA A 582 30.06 -34.53 -18.96
N THR A 583 31.09 -34.28 -19.77
CA THR A 583 32.38 -33.78 -19.30
C THR A 583 32.27 -32.36 -18.70
N PHE A 584 31.39 -31.53 -19.26
CA PHE A 584 31.12 -30.18 -18.75
C PHE A 584 30.43 -30.23 -17.38
N LEU A 585 29.42 -31.09 -17.21
CA LEU A 585 28.73 -31.29 -15.93
C LEU A 585 29.67 -31.84 -14.86
N HIS A 586 30.49 -32.84 -15.19
CA HIS A 586 31.46 -33.43 -14.26
C HIS A 586 32.52 -32.43 -13.79
N LYS A 587 32.87 -31.42 -14.60
CA LYS A 587 33.76 -30.32 -14.20
C LYS A 587 33.07 -29.32 -13.27
N ILE A 588 31.77 -29.09 -13.44
CA ILE A 588 30.99 -28.23 -12.54
C ILE A 588 30.83 -28.90 -11.18
N GLU A 589 30.53 -30.21 -11.15
CA GLU A 589 30.38 -30.98 -9.90
C GLU A 589 31.69 -31.05 -9.10
N ALA A 590 32.83 -31.19 -9.78
CA ALA A 590 34.14 -31.16 -9.13
C ALA A 590 34.46 -29.81 -8.46
N LEU A 591 34.03 -28.70 -9.05
CA LEU A 591 34.22 -27.35 -8.51
C LEU A 591 33.31 -27.05 -7.30
N ALA A 592 32.20 -27.77 -7.16
CA ALA A 592 31.22 -27.56 -6.10
C ALA A 592 31.55 -28.30 -4.79
N SER A 593 32.65 -29.08 -4.76
CA SER A 593 32.91 -30.08 -3.71
C SER A 593 34.09 -29.74 -2.76
N GLU A 594 34.61 -28.50 -2.73
CA GLU A 594 35.70 -28.12 -1.80
C GLU A 594 35.19 -27.66 -0.42
N GLU A 595 35.53 -28.40 0.66
CA GLU A 595 35.22 -28.06 2.06
C GLU A 595 36.09 -26.92 2.63
N ILE A 596 35.49 -25.97 3.37
CA ILE A 596 36.19 -24.83 4.01
C ILE A 596 36.61 -25.17 5.45
N VAL A 597 37.92 -25.11 5.72
CA VAL A 597 38.55 -25.17 7.05
C VAL A 597 38.77 -23.74 7.59
N ILE A 598 38.35 -23.45 8.84
CA ILE A 598 38.51 -22.12 9.47
C ILE A 598 39.70 -22.12 10.48
N PRO A 599 40.72 -21.24 10.33
CA PRO A 599 41.71 -20.98 11.38
C PRO A 599 41.33 -19.81 12.30
N LYS A 600 41.69 -19.91 13.60
CA LYS A 600 41.43 -18.93 14.67
C LYS A 600 42.64 -18.04 15.00
N ALA A 601 42.33 -16.89 15.65
CA ALA A 601 43.09 -16.06 16.62
C ALA A 601 43.73 -14.74 16.10
N PRO A 602 44.19 -13.77 16.95
CA PRO A 602 43.95 -13.45 18.38
C PRO A 602 43.69 -11.93 18.71
N LEU A 603 43.34 -11.63 19.97
CA LEU A 603 43.14 -10.29 20.60
C LEU A 603 44.46 -9.60 21.06
N PRO A 604 44.48 -8.25 21.22
CA PRO A 604 45.33 -7.62 22.22
C PRO A 604 44.72 -6.46 23.07
N ASN A 605 44.83 -6.65 24.39
CA ASN A 605 45.10 -5.81 25.58
C ASN A 605 44.98 -4.27 25.64
N ALA A 606 44.49 -3.83 26.82
CA ALA A 606 44.41 -2.46 27.36
C ALA A 606 45.71 -1.94 28.02
N PRO A 607 45.77 -0.61 28.33
CA PRO A 607 46.35 -0.16 29.60
C PRO A 607 45.52 0.91 30.36
N LYS A 608 45.94 1.14 31.62
CA LYS A 608 45.24 1.71 32.78
C LYS A 608 45.61 3.17 33.14
N LYS A 609 44.68 3.85 33.83
CA LYS A 609 44.78 4.83 34.98
C LYS A 609 45.35 6.25 34.77
N LYS A 610 44.59 7.28 35.22
CA LYS A 610 44.79 8.07 36.49
C LYS A 610 43.82 9.29 36.58
N HIS A 611 43.22 9.49 37.76
CA HIS A 611 42.57 10.73 38.26
C HIS A 611 43.65 11.60 38.99
N PRO A 612 43.50 12.94 39.23
CA PRO A 612 42.61 13.47 40.31
C PRO A 612 42.14 14.97 40.28
N THR A 613 41.30 15.32 41.29
CA THR A 613 41.11 16.62 42.01
C THR A 613 40.42 17.81 41.30
N SER A 614 39.21 18.27 41.70
CA SER A 614 38.78 19.10 42.87
C SER A 614 39.15 20.59 42.80
N THR A 615 38.17 21.50 42.84
CA THR A 615 37.96 22.54 43.89
C THR A 615 36.83 23.56 43.55
N LYS A 616 35.92 23.77 44.54
CA LYS A 616 35.36 25.04 45.13
C LYS A 616 34.76 26.13 44.20
N ARG A 617 33.80 27.01 44.55
CA ARG A 617 32.86 27.33 45.68
C ARG A 617 31.97 28.49 45.13
N ASP A 618 30.63 28.44 45.24
CA ASP A 618 29.72 29.34 46.04
C ASP A 618 29.66 30.86 45.67
N PRO A 619 28.69 31.72 46.10
CA PRO A 619 27.33 31.51 46.68
C PRO A 619 26.22 32.59 46.37
N LEU A 620 24.97 32.21 46.69
CA LEU A 620 23.84 32.94 47.38
C LEU A 620 23.17 34.24 46.84
N LEU A 621 21.81 34.23 46.78
CA LEU A 621 20.87 34.90 47.71
C LEU A 621 19.38 34.57 47.41
N LYS A 622 18.70 33.73 48.20
CA LYS A 622 17.53 34.01 49.10
C LYS A 622 16.64 35.20 48.68
N THR A 623 15.31 35.10 48.52
CA THR A 623 14.22 34.84 49.50
C THR A 623 12.88 34.87 48.70
N LYS A 624 11.75 34.22 49.03
CA LYS A 624 10.91 34.26 50.24
C LYS A 624 9.80 33.19 50.13
N LEU A 625 9.46 32.56 51.26
CA LEU A 625 8.31 31.66 51.43
C LEU A 625 6.97 32.42 51.38
N MET A 626 5.93 31.77 50.85
CA MET A 626 4.56 31.83 51.41
C MET A 626 4.07 30.40 51.64
N LYS A 627 3.52 30.16 52.85
CA LYS A 627 3.03 28.84 53.30
C LYS A 627 1.59 28.60 52.84
N SER A 628 1.38 27.38 52.33
CA SER A 628 0.22 26.46 52.33
C SER A 628 -1.19 26.95 52.70
N PRO A 629 -2.19 26.29 52.10
CA PRO A 629 -3.01 25.38 52.90
C PRO A 629 -2.88 23.93 52.43
N GLN A 630 -2.72 23.03 53.38
CA GLN A 630 -2.97 21.61 53.20
C GLN A 630 -4.48 21.42 53.00
N HIS A 631 -4.87 20.84 51.86
CA HIS A 631 -6.07 20.02 51.76
C HIS A 631 -5.74 18.79 50.92
N THR A 632 -5.80 17.65 51.60
CA THR A 632 -5.83 16.29 51.08
C THR A 632 -6.97 16.12 50.08
N GLN A 633 -6.61 15.95 48.79
CA GLN A 633 -7.36 15.20 47.78
C GLN A 633 -6.34 14.82 46.70
N GLN A 634 -6.20 13.51 46.41
CA GLN A 634 -5.45 13.08 45.23
C GLN A 634 -6.06 13.76 43.99
N PRO A 635 -5.28 14.38 43.09
CA PRO A 635 -5.88 15.09 41.97
C PRO A 635 -6.58 14.07 41.07
N LEU A 636 -7.83 14.36 40.71
CA LEU A 636 -8.56 13.58 39.71
C LEU A 636 -7.62 13.31 38.50
N PHE A 637 -7.69 12.10 37.97
CA PHE A 637 -7.00 11.62 36.76
C PHE A 637 -5.55 11.10 36.90
N TYR A 638 -4.88 11.18 38.06
CA TYR A 638 -3.51 10.64 38.21
C TYR A 638 -3.41 9.15 37.87
N ASP A 639 -4.35 8.33 38.34
CA ASP A 639 -4.38 6.87 38.09
C ASP A 639 -4.60 6.50 36.60
N GLN A 640 -4.88 7.50 35.76
CA GLN A 640 -5.13 7.36 34.33
C GLN A 640 -3.99 7.89 33.46
N ILE A 641 -2.86 8.19 34.09
CA ILE A 641 -1.57 8.45 33.45
C ILE A 641 -0.65 7.27 33.83
N PRO A 642 0.26 6.80 32.95
CA PRO A 642 1.12 5.65 33.27
C PRO A 642 1.85 5.83 34.61
N ALA A 643 1.76 4.81 35.48
CA ALA A 643 2.24 4.89 36.86
C ALA A 643 3.72 5.28 37.00
N TYR A 644 4.57 4.80 36.07
CA TYR A 644 6.00 5.14 36.03
C TYR A 644 6.26 6.63 35.73
N MET A 645 5.27 7.39 35.23
CA MET A 645 5.39 8.82 34.99
C MET A 645 4.99 9.68 36.18
N HIS A 646 4.34 9.12 37.21
CA HIS A 646 3.75 9.89 38.30
C HIS A 646 4.77 10.73 39.07
N GLU A 647 5.98 10.20 39.29
CA GLU A 647 7.04 10.93 39.99
C GLU A 647 7.56 12.15 39.21
N TYR A 648 7.40 12.14 37.89
CA TYR A 648 7.88 13.18 36.98
C TYR A 648 6.83 14.26 36.71
N ILE A 649 5.57 14.04 37.11
CA ILE A 649 4.50 15.02 36.98
C ILE A 649 4.53 15.92 38.23
N LYS A 650 4.61 17.22 37.99
CA LYS A 650 4.53 18.25 39.03
C LYS A 650 3.07 18.59 39.33
N GLU A 651 2.26 18.72 38.28
CA GLU A 651 0.87 19.17 38.36
C GLU A 651 0.04 18.64 37.19
N VAL A 652 -1.23 18.34 37.44
CA VAL A 652 -2.24 18.01 36.44
C VAL A 652 -3.29 19.11 36.46
N ILE A 653 -3.44 19.82 35.35
CA ILE A 653 -4.36 20.95 35.20
C ILE A 653 -5.59 20.43 34.45
N ASN A 654 -6.70 20.30 35.18
CA ASN A 654 -7.98 19.92 34.61
C ASN A 654 -8.64 21.11 33.89
N VAL A 655 -9.24 20.84 32.74
CA VAL A 655 -10.03 21.80 31.95
C VAL A 655 -11.48 21.32 31.82
N ASP A 656 -12.36 22.19 31.32
CA ASP A 656 -13.79 21.86 31.20
C ASP A 656 -14.01 20.79 30.11
N GLY A 657 -14.90 19.83 30.40
CA GLY A 657 -15.23 18.69 29.53
C GLY A 657 -16.40 18.95 28.58
N ASP A 658 -16.33 20.03 27.79
CA ASP A 658 -17.39 20.49 26.87
C ASP A 658 -17.17 20.04 25.41
N GLY A 659 -16.32 19.03 25.20
CA GLY A 659 -15.85 18.60 23.88
C GLY A 659 -14.67 19.41 23.34
N ASN A 660 -14.33 20.56 23.95
CA ASN A 660 -13.17 21.37 23.57
C ASN A 660 -11.94 21.14 24.46
N CYS A 661 -12.00 20.18 25.40
CA CYS A 661 -10.97 19.94 26.41
C CYS A 661 -9.55 19.79 25.84
N GLY A 662 -9.37 19.17 24.67
CA GLY A 662 -8.07 19.09 24.00
C GLY A 662 -7.47 20.45 23.67
N TYR A 663 -8.25 21.33 23.05
CA TYR A 663 -7.81 22.68 22.65
C TYR A 663 -7.64 23.59 23.88
N ARG A 664 -8.49 23.44 24.90
CA ARG A 664 -8.33 24.11 26.20
C ARG A 664 -7.05 23.68 26.91
N ALA A 665 -6.72 22.40 26.88
CA ALA A 665 -5.47 21.88 27.43
C ALA A 665 -4.25 22.43 26.69
N VAL A 666 -4.30 22.57 25.36
CA VAL A 666 -3.25 23.25 24.58
C VAL A 666 -3.12 24.72 25.00
N ALA A 667 -4.22 25.45 25.15
CA ALA A 667 -4.19 26.83 25.64
C ALA A 667 -3.52 26.94 27.02
N MET A 668 -3.87 26.07 27.96
CA MET A 668 -3.24 26.02 29.28
C MET A 668 -1.75 25.69 29.20
N CYS A 669 -1.33 24.75 28.33
CA CYS A 669 0.08 24.43 28.11
C CYS A 669 0.88 25.62 27.53
N LEU A 670 0.23 26.51 26.78
CA LEU A 670 0.83 27.73 26.25
C LEU A 670 0.85 28.89 27.26
N GLY A 671 0.32 28.70 28.47
CA GLY A 671 0.16 29.74 29.47
C GLY A 671 -0.95 30.74 29.14
N ARG A 672 -1.86 30.38 28.24
CA ARG A 672 -3.04 31.17 27.86
C ARG A 672 -4.24 30.79 28.73
N ASN A 673 -5.30 31.59 28.68
CA ASN A 673 -6.56 31.27 29.34
C ASN A 673 -7.23 30.07 28.62
N LYS A 674 -7.78 29.11 29.39
CA LYS A 674 -8.52 27.95 28.84
C LYS A 674 -9.68 28.34 27.93
N ASP A 675 -10.23 29.56 28.05
CA ASP A 675 -11.32 30.06 27.22
C ASP A 675 -10.86 30.57 25.84
N GLU A 676 -9.55 30.66 25.60
CA GLU A 676 -8.96 31.00 24.31
C GLU A 676 -8.85 29.80 23.34
N TRP A 677 -9.54 28.68 23.64
CA TRP A 677 -9.58 27.51 22.76
C TRP A 677 -10.08 27.79 21.33
N PRO A 678 -10.96 28.79 21.04
CA PRO A 678 -11.32 29.11 19.65
C PRO A 678 -10.11 29.65 18.86
N GLU A 679 -9.25 30.43 19.50
CA GLU A 679 -8.02 30.94 18.87
C GLU A 679 -7.03 29.80 18.59
N ILE A 680 -6.93 28.81 19.49
CA ILE A 680 -6.14 27.59 19.24
C ILE A 680 -6.62 26.86 17.99
N ARG A 681 -7.93 26.64 17.84
CA ARG A 681 -8.50 25.98 16.65
C ARG A 681 -8.17 26.77 15.38
N LYS A 682 -8.31 28.09 15.42
CA LYS A 682 -8.01 28.99 14.30
C LYS A 682 -6.54 28.95 13.89
N GLU A 683 -5.61 28.98 14.86
CA GLU A 683 -4.18 28.89 14.61
C GLU A 683 -3.78 27.53 13.98
N LEU A 684 -4.36 26.42 14.46
CA LEU A 684 -4.13 25.09 13.90
C LEU A 684 -4.71 24.94 12.48
N LEU A 685 -5.90 25.53 12.24
CA LEU A 685 -6.54 25.52 10.93
C LEU A 685 -5.73 26.34 9.91
N ASN A 686 -5.16 27.47 10.32
CA ASN A 686 -4.28 28.27 9.47
C ASN A 686 -3.01 27.50 9.07
N GLU A 687 -2.35 26.84 10.02
CA GLU A 687 -1.16 26.00 9.74
C GLU A 687 -1.49 24.88 8.74
N LEU A 688 -2.64 24.20 8.91
CA LEU A 688 -3.09 23.16 7.98
C LEU A 688 -3.32 23.72 6.58
N ASN A 689 -4.01 24.85 6.46
CA ASN A 689 -4.32 25.46 5.17
C ASN A 689 -3.06 26.00 4.47
N GLU A 690 -2.16 26.66 5.20
CA GLU A 690 -0.92 27.20 4.64
C GLU A 690 0.01 26.10 4.14
N LYS A 691 0.02 24.93 4.79
CA LYS A 691 0.89 23.80 4.44
C LYS A 691 0.09 22.58 4.00
N GLU A 692 -1.02 22.80 3.30
CA GLU A 692 -1.96 21.76 2.88
C GLU A 692 -1.26 20.58 2.19
N GLN A 693 -0.38 20.86 1.23
CA GLN A 693 0.33 19.81 0.48
C GLN A 693 1.22 18.96 1.40
N PHE A 694 1.87 19.58 2.38
CA PHE A 694 2.70 18.88 3.35
C PHE A 694 1.85 18.00 4.27
N TYR A 695 0.75 18.52 4.82
CA TYR A 695 -0.12 17.74 5.71
C TYR A 695 -0.92 16.66 4.97
N ARG A 696 -1.34 16.88 3.72
CA ARG A 696 -1.94 15.84 2.87
C ARG A 696 -0.95 14.70 2.59
N MET A 697 0.33 15.02 2.44
CA MET A 697 1.40 14.02 2.32
C MET A 697 1.70 13.34 3.67
N LEU A 698 1.69 14.08 4.78
CA LEU A 698 1.96 13.56 6.12
C LEU A 698 0.85 12.59 6.60
N PHE A 699 -0.41 12.93 6.33
CA PHE A 699 -1.60 12.21 6.80
C PHE A 699 -2.11 11.09 5.87
N LEU A 700 -1.56 10.90 4.66
CA LEU A 700 -1.80 9.75 3.74
C LEU A 700 -3.22 9.13 3.73
N ALA A 701 -4.23 9.92 3.36
CA ALA A 701 -5.48 9.57 2.69
C ALA A 701 -6.13 10.91 2.31
N ASN A 702 -6.87 11.00 1.19
CA ASN A 702 -7.67 12.20 0.91
C ASN A 702 -8.83 12.39 1.93
N ASP A 703 -9.00 11.48 2.89
CA ASP A 703 -10.06 11.55 3.89
C ASP A 703 -9.56 11.99 5.28
N ASP A 704 -8.27 11.85 5.61
CA ASP A 704 -7.75 12.23 6.95
C ASP A 704 -7.50 13.73 7.09
N TYR A 705 -6.98 14.40 6.03
CA TYR A 705 -6.80 15.86 6.06
C TYR A 705 -8.14 16.59 6.13
N ASP A 706 -9.07 16.27 5.23
CA ASP A 706 -10.37 16.94 5.16
C ASP A 706 -11.22 16.63 6.41
N MET A 707 -11.07 15.44 7.01
CA MET A 707 -11.66 15.12 8.31
C MET A 707 -11.05 15.93 9.46
N ILE A 708 -9.72 16.08 9.53
CA ILE A 708 -9.07 16.89 10.57
C ILE A 708 -9.47 18.37 10.43
N VAL A 709 -9.52 18.89 9.20
CA VAL A 709 -10.01 20.23 8.91
C VAL A 709 -11.46 20.38 9.39
N LYS A 710 -12.33 19.41 9.11
CA LYS A 710 -13.72 19.40 9.61
C LYS A 710 -13.77 19.34 11.14
N GLU A 711 -12.95 18.51 11.77
CA GLU A 711 -12.90 18.32 13.24
C GLU A 711 -12.47 19.62 13.95
N ILE A 712 -11.49 20.34 13.39
CA ILE A 712 -10.98 21.61 13.95
C ILE A 712 -11.94 22.78 13.69
N SER A 713 -12.69 22.75 12.57
CA SER A 713 -13.61 23.82 12.14
C SER A 713 -14.86 23.90 13.03
N TRP A 714 -14.70 24.51 14.21
CA TRP A 714 -15.77 24.80 15.16
C TRP A 714 -15.49 26.12 15.90
N GLU A 715 -16.46 27.03 15.94
CA GLU A 715 -16.23 28.42 16.31
C GLU A 715 -16.82 28.85 17.66
N SER A 716 -17.84 28.16 18.20
CA SER A 716 -18.43 28.55 19.50
C SER A 716 -19.20 27.44 20.21
N GLY A 717 -19.21 27.49 21.54
CA GLY A 717 -19.99 26.58 22.41
C GLY A 717 -19.44 25.16 22.54
N PRO A 718 -20.10 24.31 23.36
CA PRO A 718 -19.80 22.89 23.48
C PRO A 718 -19.93 22.19 22.11
N CYS A 719 -19.03 21.25 21.81
CA CYS A 719 -19.03 20.57 20.51
C CYS A 719 -19.32 19.07 20.62
N THR A 720 -19.94 18.53 19.57
CA THR A 720 -20.24 17.09 19.46
C THR A 720 -18.97 16.30 19.12
N PHE A 721 -19.04 14.97 19.25
CA PHE A 721 -17.89 14.08 19.06
C PHE A 721 -17.20 14.21 17.68
N GLU A 722 -17.91 14.75 16.67
CA GLU A 722 -17.37 15.05 15.33
C GLU A 722 -16.33 16.17 15.32
N HIS A 723 -16.21 16.95 16.39
CA HIS A 723 -15.27 18.08 16.52
C HIS A 723 -14.26 17.90 17.66
N TRP A 724 -14.21 16.70 18.24
CA TRP A 724 -13.27 16.38 19.31
C TRP A 724 -11.85 16.26 18.76
N MET A 725 -10.88 16.70 19.57
CA MET A 725 -9.46 16.56 19.25
C MET A 725 -9.07 15.08 19.17
N ARG A 726 -8.59 14.62 18.01
CA ARG A 726 -8.13 13.25 17.79
C ARG A 726 -6.60 13.16 17.71
N MET A 727 -6.03 12.40 18.64
CA MET A 727 -4.62 11.98 18.61
C MET A 727 -4.48 10.66 17.82
N PRO A 728 -3.34 10.41 17.14
CA PRO A 728 -2.10 11.18 17.17
C PRO A 728 -2.02 12.36 16.16
N GLN A 729 -2.90 12.44 15.17
CA GLN A 729 -2.71 13.28 13.97
C GLN A 729 -2.59 14.79 14.28
N ILE A 730 -3.40 15.29 15.22
CA ILE A 730 -3.36 16.71 15.61
C ILE A 730 -2.05 17.09 16.33
N GLY A 731 -1.32 16.12 16.90
CA GLY A 731 -0.06 16.35 17.60
C GLY A 731 1.04 16.89 16.69
N ASP A 732 1.10 16.43 15.44
CA ASP A 732 2.02 16.94 14.42
C ASP A 732 1.72 18.41 14.08
N VAL A 733 0.44 18.76 13.98
CA VAL A 733 -0.02 20.13 13.69
C VAL A 733 0.36 21.06 14.85
N ILE A 734 0.03 20.68 16.08
CA ILE A 734 0.34 21.47 17.30
C ILE A 734 1.84 21.76 17.40
N ALA A 735 2.69 20.75 17.17
CA ALA A 735 4.14 20.91 17.29
C ALA A 735 4.70 21.91 16.26
N ASN A 736 4.18 21.90 15.03
CA ASN A 736 4.57 22.85 13.99
C ASN A 736 4.01 24.24 14.24
N THR A 737 2.70 24.38 14.51
CA THR A 737 2.03 25.68 14.74
C THR A 737 2.74 26.49 15.82
N TYR A 738 3.10 25.85 16.93
CA TYR A 738 3.74 26.53 18.06
C TYR A 738 5.26 26.39 18.09
N GLN A 739 5.84 25.75 17.07
CA GLN A 739 7.27 25.56 16.87
C GLN A 739 7.97 25.04 18.13
N ARG A 740 7.40 24.00 18.74
CA ARG A 740 7.87 23.42 20.01
C ARG A 740 7.45 21.95 20.13
N PRO A 741 8.15 21.14 20.95
CA PRO A 741 7.75 19.75 21.17
C PRO A 741 6.40 19.64 21.87
N LEU A 742 5.67 18.57 21.59
CA LEU A 742 4.50 18.13 22.35
C LEU A 742 4.74 16.72 22.89
N TYR A 743 4.66 16.55 24.21
CA TYR A 743 4.70 15.27 24.90
C TYR A 743 3.28 14.85 25.25
N PHE A 744 2.83 13.75 24.64
CA PHE A 744 1.52 13.19 24.85
C PHE A 744 1.61 11.91 25.67
N PHE A 745 0.79 11.80 26.71
CA PHE A 745 0.72 10.63 27.57
C PHE A 745 -0.70 10.06 27.62
N SER A 746 -0.82 8.74 27.58
CA SER A 746 -2.06 8.04 27.93
C SER A 746 -1.71 6.62 28.38
N LEU A 747 -2.69 5.92 28.97
CA LEU A 747 -2.51 4.49 29.29
C LEU A 747 -2.36 3.61 28.04
N GLN A 748 -2.80 4.07 26.86
CA GLN A 748 -2.76 3.29 25.62
C GLN A 748 -1.51 3.58 24.80
N ILE A 749 -1.15 4.86 24.67
CA ILE A 749 -0.03 5.32 23.85
C ILE A 749 0.57 6.60 24.43
N SER A 750 1.90 6.68 24.46
CA SER A 750 2.62 7.91 24.78
C SER A 750 3.57 8.23 23.62
N LEU A 751 3.52 9.46 23.10
CA LEU A 751 4.28 9.88 21.92
C LEU A 751 4.85 11.29 22.09
N THR A 752 5.96 11.55 21.42
CA THR A 752 6.53 12.88 21.24
C THR A 752 6.32 13.35 19.80
N PHE A 753 5.79 14.55 19.65
CA PHE A 753 5.67 15.25 18.37
C PHE A 753 6.67 16.40 18.35
N LEU A 754 7.40 16.53 17.23
CA LEU A 754 8.45 17.53 17.06
C LEU A 754 8.15 18.40 15.83
N PRO A 755 8.60 19.67 15.81
CA PRO A 755 8.48 20.50 14.61
C PRO A 755 9.23 19.85 13.43
N TYR A 756 8.65 19.89 12.23
CA TYR A 756 9.23 19.30 11.01
C TYR A 756 10.12 20.28 10.25
N HIS A 757 9.78 21.57 10.29
CA HIS A 757 10.44 22.59 9.46
C HIS A 757 11.21 23.63 10.26
N HIS A 758 11.09 23.64 11.59
CA HIS A 758 11.64 24.68 12.43
C HIS A 758 12.94 24.24 13.11
N PRO A 759 14.00 25.09 13.09
CA PRO A 759 15.22 24.79 13.82
C PRO A 759 14.98 24.74 15.33
N LEU A 760 15.91 24.11 16.04
CA LEU A 760 15.91 24.10 17.51
C LEU A 760 15.84 25.54 18.05
N ASN A 761 14.88 25.78 18.94
CA ASN A 761 14.66 27.08 19.57
C ASN A 761 14.48 26.93 21.10
N ARG A 762 14.14 28.03 21.78
CA ARG A 762 14.00 28.07 23.25
C ARG A 762 12.57 27.85 23.75
N ASN A 763 11.63 27.51 22.88
CA ASN A 763 10.25 27.29 23.29
C ASN A 763 10.16 26.01 24.13
N GLU A 764 9.52 26.13 25.30
CA GLU A 764 9.30 24.98 26.18
C GLU A 764 8.34 23.97 25.56
N ALA A 765 8.54 22.70 25.88
CA ALA A 765 7.68 21.63 25.40
C ALA A 765 6.29 21.69 26.07
N LEU A 766 5.25 21.43 25.28
CA LEU A 766 3.90 21.22 25.78
C LEU A 766 3.79 19.79 26.32
N ALA A 767 3.01 19.57 27.37
CA ALA A 767 2.76 18.24 27.90
C ALA A 767 1.28 18.07 28.23
N MET A 768 0.66 17.00 27.74
CA MET A 768 -0.76 16.73 27.97
C MET A 768 -1.03 15.24 28.11
N ALA A 769 -2.13 14.91 28.77
CA ALA A 769 -2.59 13.53 28.90
C ALA A 769 -4.04 13.34 28.46
N PHE A 770 -4.32 12.15 27.92
CA PHE A 770 -5.68 11.68 27.65
C PHE A 770 -6.15 10.75 28.77
N VAL A 771 -7.27 11.12 29.39
CA VAL A 771 -7.81 10.50 30.61
C VAL A 771 -9.33 10.32 30.47
N ASN A 772 -9.94 9.47 31.30
CA ASN A 772 -11.35 9.10 31.29
C ASN A 772 -11.90 8.55 29.96
N GLU A 773 -11.00 8.13 29.06
CA GLU A 773 -11.34 7.68 27.69
C GLU A 773 -12.04 8.75 26.82
N ASN A 774 -12.18 9.99 27.30
CA ASN A 774 -12.87 11.06 26.57
C ASN A 774 -12.41 12.48 26.95
N HIS A 775 -11.38 12.65 27.79
CA HIS A 775 -10.98 13.95 28.33
C HIS A 775 -9.49 14.21 28.19
N TYR A 776 -9.10 15.47 27.99
CA TYR A 776 -7.70 15.89 27.94
C TYR A 776 -7.37 16.81 29.12
N VAL A 777 -6.19 16.62 29.70
CA VAL A 777 -5.63 17.45 30.77
C VAL A 777 -4.26 17.98 30.38
N ALA A 778 -3.92 19.19 30.84
CA ALA A 778 -2.58 19.73 30.69
C ALA A 778 -1.68 19.25 31.84
N LEU A 779 -0.39 19.03 31.55
CA LEU A 779 0.59 18.54 32.51
C LEU A 779 1.70 19.55 32.69
N VAL A 780 2.10 19.76 33.95
CA VAL A 780 3.37 20.42 34.27
C VAL A 780 4.36 19.34 34.64
N LEU A 781 5.42 19.19 33.86
CA LEU A 781 6.46 18.19 34.08
C LEU A 781 7.61 18.75 34.90
N ARG A 782 8.31 17.89 35.66
CA ARG A 782 9.53 18.25 36.36
C ARG A 782 10.71 18.40 35.38
N PRO A 783 11.72 19.22 35.67
CA PRO A 783 12.95 19.25 34.88
C PRO A 783 13.59 17.86 34.76
N GLY A 784 14.09 17.51 33.58
CA GLY A 784 14.72 16.21 33.33
C GLY A 784 13.75 15.03 33.17
N THR A 785 12.44 15.27 33.10
CA THR A 785 11.42 14.22 32.93
C THR A 785 11.72 13.32 31.72
N PRO A 786 11.70 11.98 31.84
CA PRO A 786 11.76 11.07 30.71
C PRO A 786 10.65 11.38 29.69
N VAL A 787 10.92 11.29 28.40
CA VAL A 787 9.94 11.67 27.36
C VAL A 787 9.62 10.49 26.44
N PRO A 788 8.37 10.37 25.97
CA PRO A 788 8.00 9.26 25.11
C PRO A 788 8.76 9.25 23.77
N PRO A 789 8.79 8.11 23.06
CA PRO A 789 9.40 8.03 21.73
C PRO A 789 8.79 9.03 20.74
N ILE A 790 9.62 9.50 19.80
CA ILE A 790 9.17 10.38 18.70
C ILE A 790 8.27 9.58 17.76
N VAL A 791 7.20 10.20 17.27
CA VAL A 791 6.32 9.58 16.27
C VAL A 791 7.12 9.04 15.07
N ASN A 792 6.91 7.78 14.72
CA ASN A 792 7.78 7.00 13.82
C ASN A 792 8.05 7.64 12.43
N ARG A 793 7.18 8.54 11.97
CA ARG A 793 7.31 9.20 10.66
C ARG A 793 8.09 10.50 10.70
N TRP A 794 8.37 11.06 11.87
CA TRP A 794 8.97 12.40 11.97
C TRP A 794 10.29 12.50 11.19
N SER A 795 11.17 11.51 11.35
CA SER A 795 12.47 11.49 10.67
C SER A 795 12.39 11.41 9.15
N GLN A 796 11.27 10.94 8.57
CA GLN A 796 11.10 10.82 7.13
C GLN A 796 10.77 12.16 6.46
N PHE A 797 10.16 13.09 7.21
CA PHE A 797 9.67 14.37 6.69
C PHE A 797 10.36 15.59 7.32
N ALA A 798 11.12 15.39 8.40
CA ALA A 798 11.85 16.47 9.08
C ALA A 798 12.95 17.05 8.20
N THR A 799 13.08 18.37 8.19
CA THR A 799 14.18 19.05 7.53
C THR A 799 15.48 18.89 8.32
N LEU A 800 16.63 19.08 7.66
CA LEU A 800 17.94 19.06 8.31
C LEU A 800 18.03 20.05 9.50
N ALA A 801 17.32 21.18 9.41
CA ALA A 801 17.26 22.17 10.48
C ALA A 801 16.54 21.63 11.74
N ALA A 802 15.55 20.76 11.57
CA ALA A 802 14.74 20.21 12.66
C ALA A 802 15.39 19.02 13.39
N ILE A 803 16.37 18.34 12.77
CA ILE A 803 17.05 17.15 13.35
C ILE A 803 17.59 17.39 14.77
N ARG A 804 18.04 18.62 15.07
CA ARG A 804 18.57 18.99 16.38
C ARG A 804 17.57 18.81 17.53
N TRP A 805 16.27 18.84 17.26
CA TRP A 805 15.25 18.52 18.25
C TRP A 805 15.37 17.08 18.77
N LYS A 806 15.54 16.10 17.88
CA LYS A 806 15.72 14.68 18.23
C LYS A 806 16.95 14.49 19.12
N LEU A 807 18.07 15.11 18.73
CA LEU A 807 19.33 14.99 19.48
C LEU A 807 19.20 15.51 20.93
N LEU A 808 18.46 16.60 21.15
CA LEU A 808 18.29 17.20 22.48
C LEU A 808 17.52 16.29 23.46
N ILE A 809 16.62 15.44 22.97
CA ILE A 809 15.73 14.65 23.81
C ILE A 809 16.06 13.15 23.83
N GLN A 810 17.05 12.72 23.05
CA GLN A 810 17.39 11.31 22.86
C GLN A 810 17.70 10.58 24.18
N ASP A 811 18.43 11.22 25.09
CA ASP A 811 18.75 10.65 26.41
C ASP A 811 17.50 10.47 27.28
N ARG A 812 16.58 11.44 27.22
CA ARG A 812 15.30 11.40 27.94
C ARG A 812 14.34 10.36 27.37
N ILE A 813 14.41 10.08 26.06
CA ILE A 813 13.70 8.97 25.42
C ILE A 813 14.25 7.63 25.90
N THR A 814 15.57 7.51 25.95
CA THR A 814 16.24 6.29 26.43
C THR A 814 15.87 6.00 27.88
N GLN A 815 15.83 7.02 28.72
CA GLN A 815 15.36 6.92 30.10
C GLN A 815 13.89 6.49 30.18
N PHE A 816 13.03 7.04 29.31
CA PHE A 816 11.60 6.69 29.27
C PHE A 816 11.39 5.22 28.94
N LEU A 817 12.09 4.69 27.93
CA LEU A 817 12.02 3.28 27.55
C LEU A 817 12.50 2.35 28.67
N SER A 818 13.51 2.78 29.43
CA SER A 818 14.01 2.02 30.57
C SER A 818 12.96 1.92 31.69
N ILE A 819 12.27 3.01 32.02
CA ILE A 819 11.29 3.02 33.13
C ILE A 819 9.93 2.44 32.70
N SER A 820 9.62 2.41 31.41
CA SER A 820 8.40 1.78 30.88
C SER A 820 8.50 0.25 30.77
N GLY A 821 9.64 -0.36 31.12
CA GLY A 821 9.87 -1.81 31.04
C GLY A 821 10.29 -2.33 29.66
N SER A 822 10.57 -1.44 28.70
CA SER A 822 10.97 -1.78 27.33
C SER A 822 12.49 -1.99 27.25
N THR A 823 12.99 -3.09 27.80
CA THR A 823 14.45 -3.35 27.96
C THR A 823 15.00 -4.43 27.02
N SER A 824 14.85 -4.24 25.70
CA SER A 824 15.66 -4.99 24.72
C SER A 824 16.79 -4.07 24.21
N LYS A 825 18.04 -4.44 24.49
CA LYS A 825 19.25 -3.73 23.99
C LYS A 825 19.32 -3.69 22.45
N THR A 826 18.56 -4.54 21.77
CA THR A 826 18.40 -4.58 20.30
C THR A 826 17.59 -3.40 19.73
N ASP A 827 16.80 -2.69 20.54
CA ASP A 827 16.02 -1.53 20.10
C ASP A 827 16.81 -0.21 20.19
N GLN A 828 17.91 -0.18 20.96
CA GLN A 828 18.76 1.01 21.09
C GLN A 828 19.59 1.28 19.82
N GLU A 829 19.93 0.25 19.04
CA GLU A 829 20.72 0.40 17.81
C GLU A 829 19.85 0.69 16.56
N LYS A 830 18.57 0.31 16.56
CA LYS A 830 17.66 0.57 15.42
C LYS A 830 17.11 2.01 15.35
N ILE A 831 17.33 2.83 16.38
CA ILE A 831 16.85 4.23 16.43
C ILE A 831 17.94 5.25 16.01
N ILE A 832 19.20 4.81 15.88
CA ILE A 832 20.35 5.71 15.65
C ILE A 832 20.85 5.71 14.19
N ILE A 833 20.51 4.73 13.34
CA ILE A 833 20.84 4.80 11.91
C ILE A 833 19.66 4.28 11.08
N HIS A 834 18.90 5.21 10.48
CA HIS A 834 18.29 5.15 9.15
C HIS A 834 17.58 6.46 8.82
#